data_AF-A0A7Z0BC07-F1
#
_entry.id   AF-A0A7Z0BC07-F1
#
_cell.length_a   1.000
_cell.length_b   1.000
_cell.length_c   1.000
_cell.angle_alpha   90.00
_cell.angle_beta   90.00
_cell.angle_gamma   90.00
#
_symmetry.space_group_name_H-M   'P 1'
#
loop_
_entity.id
_entity.type
_entity.pdbx_description
1 polymer ?
#
loop_
_entity_poly.entity_id
_entity_poly.type
_entity_poly.pdbx_seq_one_letter_code
_entity_poly.pdbx_strand_id
1 'polypeptide(L)'
;MTDQLGWFERLEAARKRNRFSVDKLLGQLQMSRATYYDYKAHPDRRPRSKSTIAKIAEFLGEDMAALSVEMAHVSGPPPTAFLEAAAARDLNTRLYQQHVLALAHLLGMAGSSPRAQGVDVAVRILRELLTQANSGCPESPVVAVASIGRGLDRRESVYQHQIYVLPKDLAGFADVSEPSTSVAEVSARVNEVMNGVMLPVTREHSTELALPIFRGKADVLLYPGLLEMRPPEPLAPWPTEDATLLVTGVYYAGAPDVAALLARELQYGFSTFDQMARLQARAGLRGLPSAAFKRSVAGVAHAVLGDQSPTAGPMVWATDDPEPLLTPVARADVANFPDPVVMLTLTDEVLDYAAYRIGCVESSHPSPEDQAENRRWLDSQQEELLALVKGRGHARRTIIRSIDLPPQARRRADGVYPDAVDAMFDRYVGVASSIAEELRLESVIAAQIDRLDRRVAGGKGVYAAEQEEIREARQQVARLRAALQLGRFLGPVGYLKAKPQFLLLFDSPRGPVVLKVYGRLRPGEALVQRLWRRAGVCVVNVLDSGDMPTSWLVMAPFAIEHRPPPELSAGQLLDTTNELAVQMAQAHQVGRTELALTPDIHAKLQRLDLAIGKHLGKVLVSLSLHGYPVPEDWQKTVQELCVSTHPTLLHGDLGGGNVVRDVDSGQLWILDACGYIGPAEFDAARWAARNGGTRSGEALLAAWLDADSGLDVSQARGLLGLELLMEAGVREIVKDEQRQPLNFPDPITEQLLKSASQLIRAKIASVPLERN
;
A
#
# COMPACT_ATOMS: atom_id res chain seq x y z
N MET A 1 23.18 10.08 39.79
CA MET A 1 22.21 10.69 40.75
C MET A 1 21.59 11.99 40.22
N THR A 2 22.17 12.63 39.21
CA THR A 2 21.58 13.76 38.48
C THR A 2 20.48 13.34 37.49
N ASP A 3 20.47 12.07 37.10
CA ASP A 3 19.83 11.55 35.88
C ASP A 3 18.33 11.24 36.07
N GLN A 4 17.73 11.75 37.16
CA GLN A 4 16.30 11.68 37.47
C GLN A 4 15.66 13.07 37.65
N LEU A 5 16.42 14.16 37.47
CA LEU A 5 15.90 15.52 37.52
C LEU A 5 15.53 15.99 36.12
N GLY A 6 14.35 16.58 35.95
CA GLY A 6 13.96 17.24 34.70
C GLY A 6 14.82 18.46 34.41
N TRP A 7 14.82 18.90 33.14
CA TRP A 7 15.67 20.00 32.67
C TRP A 7 15.58 21.28 33.52
N PHE A 8 14.40 21.63 34.05
CA PHE A 8 14.24 22.84 34.86
C PHE A 8 14.79 22.65 36.29
N GLU A 9 14.63 21.47 36.88
CA GLU A 9 15.25 21.11 38.15
C GLU A 9 16.79 21.09 38.03
N ARG A 10 17.33 20.60 36.90
CA ARG A 10 18.77 20.69 36.61
C ARG A 10 19.22 22.14 36.44
N LEU A 11 18.43 23.00 35.80
CA LEU A 11 18.70 24.43 35.67
C LEU A 11 18.74 25.13 37.04
N GLU A 12 17.79 24.84 37.92
CA GLU A 12 17.79 25.35 39.30
C GLU A 12 18.96 24.79 40.14
N ALA A 13 19.32 23.52 39.98
CA ALA A 13 20.45 22.90 40.65
C ALA A 13 21.78 23.53 40.20
N ALA A 14 21.96 23.75 38.89
CA ALA A 14 23.11 24.44 38.31
C ALA A 14 23.19 25.91 38.78
N ARG A 15 22.07 26.65 38.79
CA ARG A 15 22.01 28.02 39.34
C ARG A 15 22.47 28.07 40.80
N LYS A 16 21.96 27.16 41.64
CA LYS A 16 22.34 27.05 43.07
C LYS A 16 23.81 26.69 43.22
N ARG A 17 24.31 25.71 42.47
CA ARG A 17 25.73 25.27 42.47
C ARG A 17 26.67 26.41 42.10
N ASN A 18 26.33 27.18 41.08
CA ASN A 18 27.09 28.34 40.60
C ASN A 18 26.88 29.62 41.46
N ARG A 19 26.05 29.56 42.50
CA ARG A 19 25.68 30.69 43.38
C ARG A 19 25.11 31.90 42.63
N PHE A 20 24.39 31.68 41.54
CA PHE A 20 23.82 32.78 40.75
C PHE A 20 22.48 33.24 41.34
N SER A 21 22.29 34.56 41.43
CA SER A 21 20.97 35.14 41.62
C SER A 21 20.09 34.80 40.41
N VAL A 22 18.76 34.84 40.59
CA VAL A 22 17.82 34.65 39.47
C VAL A 22 18.14 35.66 38.36
N ASP A 23 18.32 36.94 38.68
CA ASP A 23 18.56 37.98 37.68
C ASP A 23 19.89 37.79 36.92
N LYS A 24 20.92 37.21 37.56
CA LYS A 24 22.17 36.84 36.88
C LYS A 24 21.98 35.68 35.90
N LEU A 25 21.16 34.68 36.26
CA LEU A 25 20.79 33.59 35.35
C LEU A 25 19.98 34.14 34.16
N LEU A 26 18.99 35.00 34.42
CA LEU A 26 18.15 35.61 33.39
C LEU A 26 18.97 36.42 32.38
N GLY A 27 19.96 37.18 32.85
CA GLY A 27 20.89 37.93 31.99
C GLY A 27 21.68 37.02 31.05
N GLN A 28 22.17 35.87 31.53
CA GLN A 28 22.89 34.90 30.70
C GLN A 28 21.98 34.18 29.70
N LEU A 29 20.81 33.70 30.14
CA LEU A 29 19.86 33.01 29.27
C LEU A 29 19.11 33.97 28.31
N GLN A 30 19.29 35.28 28.47
CA GLN A 30 18.49 36.34 27.82
C GLN A 30 16.98 36.07 27.95
N MET A 31 16.57 35.71 29.17
CA MET A 31 15.21 35.27 29.49
C MET A 31 14.50 36.31 30.37
N SER A 32 13.22 36.57 30.10
CA SER A 32 12.45 37.48 30.97
C SER A 32 12.14 36.82 32.33
N ARG A 33 11.98 37.65 33.37
CA ARG A 33 11.61 37.16 34.71
C ARG A 33 10.27 36.44 34.71
N ALA A 34 9.31 36.90 33.89
CA ALA A 34 8.02 36.23 33.69
C ALA A 34 8.18 34.84 33.04
N THR A 35 8.99 34.75 31.98
CA THR A 35 9.27 33.49 31.26
C THR A 35 9.91 32.43 32.16
N TYR A 36 10.84 32.84 33.04
CA TYR A 36 11.46 31.93 34.01
C TYR A 36 10.50 31.45 35.10
N TYR A 37 9.62 32.34 35.60
CA TYR A 37 8.59 31.92 36.56
C TYR A 37 7.49 31.05 35.90
N ASP A 38 7.21 31.25 34.61
CA ASP A 38 6.32 30.37 33.83
C ASP A 38 6.90 28.95 33.74
N TYR A 39 8.17 28.79 33.34
CA TYR A 39 8.84 27.47 33.36
C TYR A 39 9.00 26.89 34.77
N LYS A 40 9.10 27.73 35.80
CA LYS A 40 9.13 27.26 37.20
C LYS A 40 7.77 26.74 37.69
N ALA A 41 6.68 27.31 37.20
CA ALA A 41 5.31 26.85 37.48
C ALA A 41 4.91 25.65 36.60
N HIS A 42 5.52 25.56 35.41
CA HIS A 42 5.25 24.56 34.38
C HIS A 42 6.58 24.00 33.82
N PRO A 43 7.30 23.14 34.59
CA PRO A 43 8.57 22.54 34.14
C PRO A 43 8.40 21.62 32.91
N ASP A 44 7.15 21.25 32.61
CA ASP A 44 6.69 20.55 31.43
C ASP A 44 6.64 21.41 30.15
N ARG A 45 6.78 22.74 30.23
CA ARG A 45 6.78 23.63 29.07
C ARG A 45 8.14 23.79 28.42
N ARG A 46 8.25 23.37 27.15
CA ARG A 46 9.41 23.63 26.29
C ARG A 46 9.67 25.14 26.08
N PRO A 47 10.92 25.62 26.16
CA PRO A 47 11.26 26.99 25.80
C PRO A 47 11.02 27.28 24.31
N ARG A 48 10.28 28.36 24.03
CA ARG A 48 9.77 28.66 22.66
C ARG A 48 10.84 29.03 21.62
N SER A 49 12.07 29.38 22.01
CA SER A 49 13.12 29.79 21.06
C SER A 49 14.32 28.84 21.10
N LYS A 50 14.82 28.45 19.92
CA LYS A 50 16.07 27.68 19.78
C LYS A 50 17.26 28.39 20.46
N SER A 51 17.29 29.72 20.41
CA SER A 51 18.28 30.56 21.10
C SER A 51 18.26 30.37 22.62
N THR A 52 17.07 30.24 23.23
CA THR A 52 16.90 30.00 24.65
C THR A 52 17.32 28.57 25.02
N ILE A 53 16.94 27.57 24.22
CA ILE A 53 17.36 26.17 24.45
C ILE A 53 18.88 26.05 24.36
N ALA A 54 19.52 26.66 23.36
CA ALA A 54 20.98 26.67 23.21
C ALA A 54 21.69 27.24 24.44
N LYS A 55 21.22 28.38 24.98
CA LYS A 55 21.79 28.99 26.20
C LYS A 55 21.54 28.17 27.47
N ILE A 56 20.42 27.45 27.55
CA ILE A 56 20.16 26.53 28.67
C ILE A 56 21.11 25.33 28.57
N ALA A 57 21.28 24.74 27.39
CA ALA A 57 22.23 23.66 27.14
C ALA A 57 23.67 24.07 27.49
N GLU A 58 24.10 25.24 27.01
CA GLU A 58 25.40 25.85 27.33
C GLU A 58 25.58 26.08 28.85
N PHE A 59 24.55 26.60 29.53
CA PHE A 59 24.58 26.82 30.98
C PHE A 59 24.62 25.52 31.80
N LEU A 60 24.00 24.45 31.31
CA LEU A 60 23.99 23.13 31.94
C LEU A 60 25.25 22.31 31.62
N GLY A 61 25.95 22.62 30.52
CA GLY A 61 27.02 21.77 29.97
C GLY A 61 26.46 20.53 29.26
N GLU A 62 25.26 20.63 28.69
CA GLU A 62 24.53 19.53 28.05
C GLU A 62 24.48 19.71 26.52
N ASP A 63 24.30 18.63 25.77
CA ASP A 63 24.10 18.70 24.32
C ASP A 63 22.74 19.32 23.98
N MET A 64 22.74 20.27 23.04
CA MET A 64 21.53 21.00 22.65
C MET A 64 20.47 20.09 22.01
N ALA A 65 20.86 19.06 21.26
CA ALA A 65 19.91 18.15 20.64
C ALA A 65 19.30 17.20 21.66
N ALA A 66 20.10 16.63 22.57
CA ALA A 66 19.63 15.82 23.69
C ALA A 66 18.66 16.59 24.60
N LEU A 67 19.02 17.81 25.00
CA LEU A 67 18.14 18.68 25.80
C LEU A 67 16.86 19.05 25.04
N SER A 68 16.94 19.30 23.73
CA SER A 68 15.77 19.58 22.89
C SER A 68 14.81 18.39 22.79
N VAL A 69 15.35 17.15 22.79
CA VAL A 69 14.56 15.92 22.78
C VAL A 69 13.89 15.68 24.14
N GLU A 70 14.61 15.88 25.24
CA GLU A 70 14.02 15.78 26.59
C GLU A 70 12.89 16.82 26.77
N MET A 71 13.14 18.09 26.47
CA MET A 71 12.14 19.16 26.54
C MET A 71 10.92 18.92 25.62
N ALA A 72 11.03 18.05 24.61
CA ALA A 72 9.91 17.65 23.76
C ALA A 72 9.11 16.45 24.31
N HIS A 73 9.67 15.65 25.21
CA HIS A 73 8.99 14.48 25.81
C HIS A 73 8.02 14.85 26.94
N VAL A 74 8.14 16.04 27.53
CA VAL A 74 7.31 16.44 28.70
C VAL A 74 5.97 17.05 28.30
N SER A 75 5.74 17.38 27.01
CA SER A 75 4.57 18.11 26.52
C SER A 75 3.65 17.30 25.57
N GLY A 76 2.85 16.37 26.09
CA GLY A 76 1.73 15.77 25.33
C GLY A 76 2.08 14.58 24.41
N PRO A 77 1.20 14.22 23.44
CA PRO A 77 1.27 12.97 22.68
C PRO A 77 2.58 12.84 21.89
N PRO A 78 3.04 11.60 21.61
CA PRO A 78 4.44 11.33 21.36
C PRO A 78 4.96 12.12 20.16
N PRO A 79 6.05 12.89 20.33
CA PRO A 79 6.62 13.71 19.26
C PRO A 79 7.32 12.88 18.18
N THR A 80 7.10 11.56 18.11
CA THR A 80 7.72 10.64 17.16
C THR A 80 7.50 11.09 15.73
N ALA A 81 6.28 11.40 15.26
CA ALA A 81 6.09 11.81 13.87
C ALA A 81 6.87 13.11 13.49
N PHE A 82 6.84 14.14 14.35
CA PHE A 82 7.55 15.40 14.09
C PHE A 82 9.06 15.27 14.29
N LEU A 83 9.52 14.63 15.37
CA LEU A 83 10.94 14.38 15.60
C LEU A 83 11.51 13.32 14.66
N GLU A 84 10.74 12.40 14.08
CA GLU A 84 11.22 11.45 13.06
C GLU A 84 11.19 12.07 11.67
N ALA A 85 10.25 12.96 11.34
CA ALA A 85 10.32 13.72 10.09
C ALA A 85 11.44 14.77 10.15
N ALA A 86 11.52 15.54 11.25
CA ALA A 86 12.60 16.48 11.50
C ALA A 86 13.93 15.75 11.67
N ALA A 87 14.02 14.63 12.40
CA ALA A 87 15.26 13.85 12.45
C ALA A 87 15.53 13.06 11.16
N ALA A 88 14.58 12.70 10.30
CA ALA A 88 14.94 12.19 8.97
C ALA A 88 15.62 13.31 8.15
N ARG A 89 15.04 14.52 8.18
CA ARG A 89 15.57 15.73 7.50
C ARG A 89 16.92 16.16 8.10
N ASP A 90 17.06 16.07 9.42
CA ASP A 90 18.19 16.58 10.20
C ASP A 90 19.26 15.51 10.49
N LEU A 91 18.95 14.21 10.45
CA LEU A 91 19.91 13.10 10.38
C LEU A 91 20.50 13.01 8.97
N ASN A 92 19.71 13.18 7.91
CA ASN A 92 20.25 13.36 6.56
C ASN A 92 21.18 14.58 6.49
N THR A 93 20.80 15.70 7.13
CA THR A 93 21.65 16.90 7.22
C THR A 93 22.89 16.67 8.10
N ARG A 94 22.78 16.00 9.24
CA ARG A 94 23.89 15.74 10.19
C ARG A 94 24.85 14.65 9.72
N LEU A 95 24.40 13.59 9.06
CA LEU A 95 25.28 12.60 8.42
C LEU A 95 26.05 13.23 7.25
N TYR A 96 25.40 14.11 6.48
CA TYR A 96 26.07 14.90 5.44
C TYR A 96 27.11 15.88 6.05
N GLN A 97 26.81 16.53 7.18
CA GLN A 97 27.77 17.37 7.91
C GLN A 97 28.92 16.56 8.55
N GLN A 98 28.66 15.35 9.04
CA GLN A 98 29.70 14.45 9.58
C GLN A 98 30.63 13.94 8.47
N HIS A 99 30.12 13.65 7.27
CA HIS A 99 30.97 13.38 6.10
C HIS A 99 31.80 14.60 5.68
N VAL A 100 31.28 15.83 5.79
CA VAL A 100 32.05 17.07 5.56
C VAL A 100 33.17 17.26 6.61
N LEU A 101 32.94 16.88 7.87
CA LEU A 101 33.97 16.91 8.92
C LEU A 101 35.01 15.79 8.77
N ALA A 102 34.59 14.59 8.33
CA ALA A 102 35.52 13.51 7.98
C ALA A 102 36.40 13.86 6.77
N LEU A 103 35.82 14.55 5.77
CA LEU A 103 36.54 15.15 4.65
C LEU A 103 37.61 16.16 5.14
N ALA A 104 37.29 17.03 6.09
CA ALA A 104 38.27 17.97 6.66
C ALA A 104 39.46 17.25 7.32
N HIS A 105 39.21 16.13 8.02
CA HIS A 105 40.25 15.34 8.68
C HIS A 105 41.12 14.54 7.69
N LEU A 106 40.50 13.93 6.67
CA LEU A 106 41.19 13.23 5.57
C LEU A 106 41.99 14.16 4.64
N LEU A 107 41.61 15.44 4.54
CA LEU A 107 42.34 16.49 3.82
C LEU A 107 43.64 16.93 4.52
N GLY A 108 44.08 16.24 5.56
CA GLY A 108 45.36 16.52 6.22
C GLY A 108 45.28 17.57 7.32
N MET A 109 44.08 17.89 7.83
CA MET A 109 43.94 18.43 9.19
C MET A 109 44.03 17.27 10.20
N ALA A 110 45.25 16.72 10.29
CA ALA A 110 45.82 15.57 11.03
C ALA A 110 44.97 14.79 12.08
N GLY A 111 45.01 13.44 12.16
CA GLY A 111 45.69 12.43 11.32
C GLY A 111 45.79 10.98 11.89
N SER A 112 46.12 9.99 11.01
CA SER A 112 46.52 8.55 11.26
C SER A 112 45.40 7.53 11.66
N SER A 113 45.48 6.17 11.57
CA SER A 113 46.26 5.14 10.79
C SER A 113 45.75 3.69 11.17
N PRO A 114 46.30 2.52 10.70
CA PRO A 114 46.47 1.96 9.33
C PRO A 114 46.12 0.42 9.15
N ARG A 115 46.28 -0.12 7.91
CA ARG A 115 46.46 -1.55 7.46
C ARG A 115 45.22 -2.49 7.26
N ALA A 116 45.21 -3.49 6.33
CA ALA A 116 45.98 -3.77 5.08
C ALA A 116 45.48 -5.01 4.26
N GLN A 117 45.91 -5.08 2.97
CA GLN A 117 46.19 -6.26 2.10
C GLN A 117 45.08 -7.00 1.30
N GLY A 118 45.15 -6.86 -0.04
CA GLY A 118 44.56 -7.74 -1.08
C GLY A 118 44.44 -7.15 -2.51
N VAL A 119 44.70 -5.83 -2.63
CA VAL A 119 44.73 -4.94 -3.83
C VAL A 119 45.22 -5.52 -5.18
N ASP A 120 46.09 -6.53 -5.20
CA ASP A 120 47.01 -6.78 -6.33
C ASP A 120 46.35 -7.31 -7.63
N VAL A 121 45.16 -7.93 -7.57
CA VAL A 121 44.51 -8.52 -8.75
C VAL A 121 43.83 -7.47 -9.62
N ALA A 122 43.08 -6.54 -9.02
CA ALA A 122 42.36 -5.51 -9.75
C ALA A 122 43.30 -4.49 -10.42
N VAL A 123 44.43 -4.17 -9.76
CA VAL A 123 45.47 -3.30 -10.31
C VAL A 123 46.10 -3.88 -11.58
N ARG A 124 46.14 -5.20 -11.75
CA ARG A 124 46.67 -5.84 -12.96
C ARG A 124 45.77 -5.59 -14.18
N ILE A 125 44.45 -5.76 -14.03
CA ILE A 125 43.49 -5.55 -15.13
C ILE A 125 43.42 -4.06 -15.51
N LEU A 126 43.41 -3.16 -14.51
CA LEU A 126 43.53 -1.73 -14.74
C LEU A 126 44.85 -1.36 -15.44
N ARG A 127 45.98 -2.00 -15.12
CA ARG A 127 47.24 -1.81 -15.85
C ARG A 127 47.15 -2.26 -17.30
N GLU A 128 46.55 -3.40 -17.60
CA GLU A 128 46.44 -3.89 -18.99
C GLU A 128 45.61 -2.92 -19.84
N LEU A 129 44.46 -2.47 -19.33
CA LEU A 129 43.61 -1.48 -20.01
C LEU A 129 44.31 -0.11 -20.18
N LEU A 130 45.00 0.37 -19.15
CA LEU A 130 45.80 1.61 -19.23
C LEU A 130 47.04 1.46 -20.12
N THR A 131 47.59 0.26 -20.28
CA THR A 131 48.74 0.01 -21.18
C THR A 131 48.30 -0.04 -22.64
N GLN A 132 47.10 -0.54 -22.92
CA GLN A 132 46.47 -0.44 -24.24
C GLN A 132 46.10 1.01 -24.60
N ALA A 133 45.68 1.84 -23.63
CA ALA A 133 45.47 3.28 -23.85
C ALA A 133 46.79 4.04 -24.10
N ASN A 134 47.88 3.67 -23.41
CA ASN A 134 49.18 4.35 -23.50
C ASN A 134 50.07 3.93 -24.69
N SER A 135 49.64 3.02 -25.56
CA SER A 135 50.45 2.57 -26.71
C SER A 135 50.47 3.53 -27.91
N GLY A 136 49.94 4.75 -27.78
CA GLY A 136 50.29 5.86 -28.70
C GLY A 136 49.15 6.71 -29.28
N CYS A 137 47.91 6.64 -28.78
CA CYS A 137 46.85 7.57 -29.19
C CYS A 137 46.80 8.79 -28.24
N PRO A 138 46.74 10.05 -28.74
CA PRO A 138 46.70 11.25 -27.88
C PRO A 138 45.39 11.45 -27.10
N GLU A 139 44.38 10.63 -27.35
CA GLU A 139 43.01 10.75 -26.83
C GLU A 139 42.74 9.65 -25.79
N SER A 140 43.19 9.85 -24.54
CA SER A 140 42.88 8.92 -23.44
C SER A 140 41.66 9.41 -22.63
N PRO A 141 40.59 8.60 -22.50
CA PRO A 141 39.39 8.98 -21.75
C PRO A 141 39.52 8.76 -20.24
N VAL A 142 38.66 9.43 -19.47
CA VAL A 142 38.55 9.30 -18.01
C VAL A 142 37.64 8.12 -17.67
N VAL A 143 38.16 7.11 -16.95
CA VAL A 143 37.36 5.96 -16.49
C VAL A 143 36.91 6.18 -15.05
N ALA A 144 35.59 6.15 -14.81
CA ALA A 144 34.97 6.26 -13.49
C ALA A 144 34.19 4.98 -13.17
N VAL A 145 34.47 4.34 -12.03
CA VAL A 145 33.82 3.09 -11.61
C VAL A 145 32.83 3.37 -10.49
N ALA A 146 31.61 2.89 -10.64
CA ALA A 146 30.53 3.01 -9.67
C ALA A 146 30.06 1.61 -9.25
N SER A 147 29.95 1.38 -7.94
CA SER A 147 29.51 0.10 -7.36
C SER A 147 28.03 0.18 -6.99
N ILE A 148 27.19 -0.74 -7.49
CA ILE A 148 25.77 -0.77 -7.12
C ILE A 148 25.46 -2.08 -6.39
N GLY A 149 24.92 -1.97 -5.17
CA GLY A 149 24.51 -3.14 -4.39
C GLY A 149 23.19 -3.74 -4.86
N ARG A 150 23.21 -4.96 -5.41
CA ARG A 150 22.01 -5.81 -5.54
C ARG A 150 22.21 -7.15 -4.84
N GLY A 151 21.64 -7.29 -3.64
CA GLY A 151 21.59 -8.56 -2.91
C GLY A 151 20.33 -9.35 -3.27
N LEU A 152 20.50 -10.46 -4.00
CA LEU A 152 19.42 -11.40 -4.34
C LEU A 152 19.75 -12.85 -3.98
N ASP A 153 20.45 -13.10 -2.86
CA ASP A 153 20.29 -14.33 -2.07
C ASP A 153 20.78 -14.16 -0.63
N ARG A 154 20.32 -15.01 0.29
CA ARG A 154 20.63 -15.00 1.73
C ARG A 154 21.97 -15.63 2.11
N ARG A 155 22.78 -16.12 1.15
CA ARG A 155 24.01 -16.90 1.46
C ARG A 155 25.30 -16.46 0.77
N GLU A 156 25.25 -15.92 -0.45
CA GLU A 156 26.43 -15.33 -1.10
C GLU A 156 26.05 -13.99 -1.73
N SER A 157 26.81 -12.95 -1.45
CA SER A 157 26.54 -11.62 -2.02
C SER A 157 27.48 -11.36 -3.20
N VAL A 158 26.91 -11.29 -4.40
CA VAL A 158 27.61 -10.84 -5.61
C VAL A 158 27.30 -9.35 -5.79
N TYR A 159 28.32 -8.54 -6.07
CA TYR A 159 28.16 -7.15 -6.47
C TYR A 159 28.26 -7.03 -8.00
N GLN A 160 27.62 -6.02 -8.57
CA GLN A 160 27.90 -5.59 -9.94
C GLN A 160 28.46 -4.18 -9.91
N HIS A 161 29.51 -3.96 -10.70
CA HIS A 161 30.12 -2.66 -10.88
C HIS A 161 29.75 -2.15 -12.28
N GLN A 162 29.31 -0.90 -12.36
CA GLN A 162 29.18 -0.16 -13.60
C GLN A 162 30.44 0.66 -13.83
N ILE A 163 30.90 0.66 -15.08
CA ILE A 163 32.08 1.43 -15.48
C ILE A 163 31.64 2.47 -16.52
N TYR A 164 31.86 3.73 -16.18
CA TYR A 164 31.63 4.91 -17.02
C TYR A 164 32.96 5.36 -17.62
N VAL A 165 32.92 5.86 -18.86
CA VAL A 165 34.10 6.35 -19.58
C VAL A 165 33.75 7.69 -20.22
N LEU A 166 34.41 8.77 -19.79
CA LEU A 166 34.08 10.16 -20.15
C LEU A 166 35.22 10.83 -20.94
N PRO A 167 34.95 11.53 -22.05
CA PRO A 167 35.95 12.33 -22.77
C PRO A 167 36.27 13.65 -22.04
N LYS A 168 37.47 14.19 -22.30
CA LYS A 168 38.12 15.22 -21.45
C LYS A 168 37.62 16.66 -21.67
N ASP A 169 36.99 16.97 -22.80
CA ASP A 169 36.73 18.36 -23.23
C ASP A 169 35.69 19.11 -22.40
N LEU A 170 34.98 18.47 -21.47
CA LEU A 170 34.04 19.11 -20.54
C LEU A 170 34.64 20.26 -19.70
N ALA A 171 35.97 20.39 -19.63
CA ALA A 171 36.63 21.54 -19.00
C ALA A 171 36.49 22.86 -19.78
N GLY A 172 36.18 22.81 -21.09
CA GLY A 172 35.91 24.01 -21.91
C GLY A 172 34.51 24.61 -21.73
N PHE A 173 33.61 23.92 -21.02
CA PHE A 173 32.17 24.21 -20.97
C PHE A 173 31.77 25.24 -19.89
N ALA A 174 32.74 25.96 -19.30
CA ALA A 174 32.48 26.90 -18.21
C ALA A 174 31.78 28.21 -18.65
N ASP A 175 31.67 28.47 -19.96
CA ASP A 175 31.08 29.68 -20.51
C ASP A 175 29.69 29.42 -21.14
N VAL A 176 28.71 29.09 -20.29
CA VAL A 176 27.29 28.93 -20.68
C VAL A 176 26.58 30.29 -20.78
N SER A 177 27.30 31.32 -21.27
CA SER A 177 26.74 32.65 -21.54
C SER A 177 26.16 32.78 -22.95
N GLU A 178 26.43 31.83 -23.85
CA GLU A 178 25.85 31.80 -25.20
C GLU A 178 24.35 31.44 -25.18
N PRO A 179 23.45 32.26 -25.78
CA PRO A 179 22.00 32.04 -25.75
C PRO A 179 21.45 30.87 -26.59
N SER A 180 22.31 30.05 -27.20
CA SER A 180 21.97 29.14 -28.31
C SER A 180 21.75 27.68 -27.91
N THR A 181 22.18 27.24 -26.73
CA THR A 181 22.09 25.82 -26.32
C THR A 181 20.64 25.39 -26.09
N SER A 182 20.15 24.44 -26.89
CA SER A 182 18.75 24.02 -26.86
C SER A 182 18.44 23.00 -25.75
N VAL A 183 17.19 22.99 -25.27
CA VAL A 183 16.71 22.05 -24.23
C VAL A 183 16.91 20.58 -24.65
N ALA A 184 16.69 20.27 -25.94
CA ALA A 184 16.90 18.93 -26.48
C ALA A 184 18.37 18.48 -26.41
N GLU A 185 19.31 19.41 -26.57
CA GLU A 185 20.76 19.15 -26.46
C GLU A 185 21.18 18.84 -25.03
N VAL A 186 20.52 19.46 -24.05
CA VAL A 186 20.72 19.18 -22.62
C VAL A 186 20.15 17.80 -22.26
N SER A 187 18.91 17.48 -22.68
CA SER A 187 18.31 16.15 -22.42
C SER A 187 19.11 15.01 -23.07
N ALA A 188 19.57 15.16 -24.31
CA ALA A 188 20.37 14.14 -24.99
C ALA A 188 21.67 13.82 -24.21
N ARG A 189 22.36 14.86 -23.71
CA ARG A 189 23.60 14.72 -22.93
C ARG A 189 23.38 14.12 -21.54
N VAL A 190 22.23 14.36 -20.91
CA VAL A 190 21.84 13.70 -19.65
C VAL A 190 21.63 12.20 -19.87
N ASN A 191 20.93 11.83 -20.95
CA ASN A 191 20.65 10.42 -21.27
C ASN A 191 21.91 9.63 -21.67
N GLU A 192 22.94 10.27 -22.23
CA GLU A 192 24.23 9.60 -22.54
C GLU A 192 25.00 9.18 -21.27
N VAL A 193 25.02 10.02 -20.24
CA VAL A 193 25.72 9.75 -18.96
C VAL A 193 25.09 8.58 -18.18
N MET A 194 23.80 8.29 -18.37
CA MET A 194 23.06 7.29 -17.59
C MET A 194 23.22 5.83 -18.07
N ASN A 195 23.84 5.58 -19.23
CA ASN A 195 23.75 4.30 -19.96
C ASN A 195 25.01 3.37 -19.90
N GLY A 196 25.73 3.33 -18.77
CA GLY A 196 27.00 2.59 -18.62
C GLY A 196 26.93 1.05 -18.57
N VAL A 197 28.00 0.38 -19.01
CA VAL A 197 28.13 -1.10 -19.17
C VAL A 197 28.41 -1.82 -17.82
N MET A 198 27.90 -3.06 -17.65
CA MET A 198 27.95 -3.83 -16.38
C MET A 198 28.81 -5.11 -16.44
N LEU A 199 29.52 -5.42 -15.34
CA LEU A 199 30.20 -6.72 -15.09
C LEU A 199 30.09 -7.17 -13.60
N PRO A 200 30.06 -8.49 -13.28
CA PRO A 200 29.89 -9.02 -11.91
C PRO A 200 31.19 -9.37 -11.16
N VAL A 201 31.23 -9.15 -9.83
CA VAL A 201 32.35 -9.48 -8.90
C VAL A 201 31.82 -9.83 -7.49
N THR A 202 32.48 -10.72 -6.73
CA THR A 202 31.97 -11.21 -5.41
C THR A 202 32.37 -10.35 -4.19
N ARG A 203 31.55 -10.39 -3.13
CA ARG A 203 31.67 -9.53 -1.92
C ARG A 203 33.01 -9.54 -1.21
N GLU A 204 33.68 -10.69 -1.11
CA GLU A 204 34.92 -10.81 -0.32
C GLU A 204 36.07 -9.93 -0.86
N HIS A 205 36.04 -9.57 -2.15
CA HIS A 205 37.07 -8.73 -2.81
C HIS A 205 36.76 -7.23 -2.77
N SER A 206 35.57 -6.81 -2.28
CA SER A 206 35.13 -5.40 -2.39
C SER A 206 35.86 -4.43 -1.43
N THR A 207 36.32 -4.93 -0.28
CA THR A 207 37.01 -4.12 0.76
C THR A 207 38.45 -3.75 0.42
N GLU A 208 39.06 -4.42 -0.57
CA GLU A 208 40.50 -4.33 -0.84
C GLU A 208 40.86 -3.24 -1.85
N LEU A 209 39.87 -2.64 -2.53
CA LEU A 209 40.05 -1.60 -3.56
C LEU A 209 40.39 -0.21 -3.00
N ALA A 210 40.51 -0.05 -1.68
CA ALA A 210 40.54 1.26 -1.01
C ALA A 210 41.89 1.63 -0.34
N LEU A 211 43.04 1.48 -1.01
CA LEU A 211 44.29 2.15 -0.60
C LEU A 211 45.17 2.64 -1.77
N PRO A 212 45.95 3.73 -1.59
CA PRO A 212 46.56 4.46 -2.69
C PRO A 212 48.03 4.09 -2.98
N ILE A 213 48.31 3.69 -4.21
CA ILE A 213 49.65 3.75 -4.80
C ILE A 213 49.54 4.47 -6.15
N PHE A 214 49.66 5.80 -6.14
CA PHE A 214 50.17 6.63 -7.25
C PHE A 214 50.20 8.11 -6.81
N ARG A 215 51.39 8.68 -6.63
CA ARG A 215 51.60 10.14 -6.64
C ARG A 215 52.64 10.45 -7.71
N GLY A 216 52.16 10.83 -8.90
CA GLY A 216 53.02 11.26 -10.00
C GLY A 216 52.35 11.20 -11.37
N LYS A 217 51.99 12.38 -11.90
CA LYS A 217 51.76 12.67 -13.33
C LYS A 217 50.65 11.88 -14.05
N ALA A 218 49.41 12.10 -13.63
CA ALA A 218 48.24 12.07 -14.52
C ALA A 218 47.11 12.91 -13.88
N ASP A 219 46.56 13.88 -14.60
CA ASP A 219 45.45 14.71 -14.11
C ASP A 219 44.13 13.95 -14.25
N VAL A 220 43.85 13.08 -13.27
CA VAL A 220 42.58 12.38 -13.12
C VAL A 220 41.67 13.23 -12.22
N LEU A 221 40.71 13.92 -12.83
CA LEU A 221 39.68 14.68 -12.13
C LEU A 221 38.56 13.74 -11.67
N LEU A 222 38.53 13.45 -10.36
CA LEU A 222 37.40 12.81 -9.69
C LEU A 222 36.96 13.71 -8.52
N TYR A 223 35.74 14.22 -8.59
CA TYR A 223 35.06 14.91 -7.49
C TYR A 223 33.72 14.22 -7.18
N PRO A 224 33.24 14.25 -5.93
CA PRO A 224 32.69 13.03 -5.34
C PRO A 224 31.20 13.11 -4.98
N GLY A 225 30.54 11.95 -4.94
CA GLY A 225 29.24 11.80 -4.27
C GLY A 225 28.04 11.38 -5.14
N LEU A 226 28.24 10.56 -6.17
CA LEU A 226 27.19 9.67 -6.67
C LEU A 226 27.19 8.37 -5.84
N LEU A 227 26.01 7.77 -5.66
CA LEU A 227 25.70 6.58 -4.83
C LEU A 227 25.58 6.87 -3.31
N GLU A 228 24.50 6.54 -2.60
CA GLU A 228 23.26 5.81 -2.95
C GLU A 228 22.01 6.52 -2.38
N MET A 229 20.93 6.55 -3.16
CA MET A 229 19.59 6.46 -2.57
C MET A 229 19.40 5.00 -2.15
N ARG A 230 19.19 4.73 -0.86
CA ARG A 230 18.77 3.40 -0.41
C ARG A 230 17.24 3.34 -0.32
N PRO A 231 16.56 2.47 -1.08
CA PRO A 231 15.30 1.94 -0.60
C PRO A 231 15.56 1.18 0.72
N PRO A 232 14.60 1.18 1.67
CA PRO A 232 14.71 0.33 2.86
C PRO A 232 14.78 -1.16 2.46
N GLU A 233 15.31 -2.01 3.35
CA GLU A 233 15.30 -3.45 3.10
C GLU A 233 13.86 -3.96 2.88
N PRO A 234 13.61 -4.78 1.84
CA PRO A 234 12.25 -5.14 1.45
C PRO A 234 11.60 -6.09 2.48
N LEU A 235 10.76 -5.52 3.35
CA LEU A 235 9.85 -6.26 4.22
C LEU A 235 8.65 -6.80 3.42
N ALA A 236 8.94 -7.84 2.63
CA ALA A 236 8.07 -8.50 1.65
C ALA A 236 7.62 -7.56 0.50
N PRO A 237 7.75 -7.97 -0.78
CA PRO A 237 7.36 -7.12 -1.89
C PRO A 237 5.85 -6.87 -1.88
N TRP A 238 5.47 -5.60 -1.70
CA TRP A 238 4.12 -5.14 -1.99
C TRP A 238 3.90 -5.22 -3.51
N PRO A 239 2.71 -5.67 -3.97
CA PRO A 239 2.40 -5.73 -5.40
C PRO A 239 1.94 -4.34 -5.89
N THR A 240 2.86 -3.38 -5.83
CA THR A 240 2.78 -2.15 -6.63
C THR A 240 3.88 -2.24 -7.67
N GLU A 241 3.48 -2.35 -8.94
CA GLU A 241 4.34 -2.07 -10.10
C GLU A 241 4.95 -0.67 -9.95
N ASP A 242 6.02 -0.36 -10.71
CA ASP A 242 7.02 0.72 -10.51
C ASP A 242 6.52 2.18 -10.52
N ALA A 243 5.45 2.47 -9.78
CA ALA A 243 4.72 3.72 -9.78
C ALA A 243 5.45 4.82 -9.01
N THR A 244 5.70 5.92 -9.71
CA THR A 244 6.11 7.19 -9.12
C THR A 244 4.88 7.89 -8.51
N LEU A 245 5.08 8.91 -7.67
CA LEU A 245 4.02 9.75 -7.13
C LEU A 245 4.44 11.22 -7.23
N LEU A 246 3.55 12.09 -7.67
CA LEU A 246 3.77 13.54 -7.62
C LEU A 246 2.87 14.16 -6.54
N VAL A 247 3.44 14.95 -5.63
CA VAL A 247 2.71 15.73 -4.61
C VAL A 247 2.97 17.21 -4.86
N THR A 248 1.93 17.96 -5.18
CA THR A 248 2.06 19.38 -5.53
C THR A 248 1.01 20.22 -4.82
N GLY A 249 1.31 21.50 -4.63
CA GLY A 249 0.38 22.50 -4.12
C GLY A 249 0.97 23.89 -4.35
N VAL A 250 0.26 24.92 -3.87
CA VAL A 250 0.81 26.27 -3.77
C VAL A 250 1.74 26.42 -2.56
N TYR A 251 2.44 27.54 -2.48
CA TYR A 251 3.32 27.82 -1.35
C TYR A 251 2.55 27.72 -0.03
N TYR A 252 3.20 27.15 0.99
CA TYR A 252 2.59 26.85 2.29
C TYR A 252 1.54 25.71 2.31
N ALA A 253 1.29 25.00 1.20
CA ALA A 253 0.43 23.81 1.20
C ALA A 253 1.07 22.54 1.82
N GLY A 254 2.35 22.58 2.17
CA GLY A 254 3.05 21.46 2.83
C GLY A 254 3.40 20.29 1.90
N ALA A 255 3.40 20.48 0.58
CA ALA A 255 3.64 19.39 -0.39
C ALA A 255 4.94 18.60 -0.15
N PRO A 256 6.11 19.22 0.13
CA PRO A 256 7.32 18.49 0.51
C PRO A 256 7.19 17.66 1.80
N ASP A 257 6.46 18.16 2.79
CA ASP A 257 6.31 17.49 4.10
C ASP A 257 5.35 16.30 3.99
N VAL A 258 4.20 16.49 3.32
CA VAL A 258 3.25 15.42 2.98
C VAL A 258 3.94 14.34 2.14
N ALA A 259 4.75 14.73 1.16
CA ALA A 259 5.48 13.80 0.30
C ALA A 259 6.54 12.97 1.04
N ALA A 260 7.30 13.57 1.95
CA ALA A 260 8.28 12.85 2.77
C ALA A 260 7.60 11.82 3.69
N LEU A 261 6.45 12.18 4.26
CA LEU A 261 5.62 11.28 5.08
C LEU A 261 5.01 10.14 4.22
N LEU A 262 4.50 10.45 3.03
CA LEU A 262 3.99 9.48 2.06
C LEU A 262 5.08 8.50 1.61
N ALA A 263 6.27 8.98 1.27
CA ALA A 263 7.38 8.14 0.86
C ALA A 263 7.73 7.10 1.94
N ARG A 264 7.78 7.52 3.22
CA ARG A 264 7.95 6.60 4.35
C ARG A 264 6.82 5.57 4.46
N GLU A 265 5.56 6.02 4.42
CA GLU A 265 4.40 5.11 4.54
C GLU A 265 4.31 4.11 3.37
N LEU A 266 4.72 4.51 2.18
CA LEU A 266 4.70 3.68 0.97
C LEU A 266 6.01 2.88 0.76
N GLN A 267 7.05 3.15 1.57
CA GLN A 267 8.42 2.61 1.41
C GLN A 267 9.11 3.03 0.09
N TYR A 268 8.77 4.21 -0.42
CA TYR A 268 9.31 4.82 -1.64
C TYR A 268 10.49 5.76 -1.32
N GLY A 269 11.28 6.12 -2.32
CA GLY A 269 12.21 7.24 -2.21
C GLY A 269 11.49 8.60 -2.22
N PHE A 270 12.20 9.69 -1.91
CA PHE A 270 11.63 11.05 -1.86
C PHE A 270 12.61 12.09 -2.42
N SER A 271 12.10 13.05 -3.19
CA SER A 271 12.85 14.26 -3.59
C SER A 271 11.92 15.43 -3.93
N THR A 272 12.48 16.65 -4.02
CA THR A 272 11.78 17.81 -4.59
C THR A 272 12.50 18.34 -5.82
N PHE A 273 11.78 18.96 -6.75
CA PHE A 273 12.42 19.54 -7.94
C PHE A 273 13.43 20.63 -7.59
N ASP A 274 13.13 21.47 -6.58
CA ASP A 274 14.05 22.46 -6.02
C ASP A 274 15.33 21.80 -5.45
N GLN A 275 15.20 20.74 -4.64
CA GLN A 275 16.35 20.04 -4.07
C GLN A 275 17.25 19.47 -5.18
N MET A 276 16.66 18.86 -6.20
CA MET A 276 17.43 18.23 -7.27
C MET A 276 18.06 19.27 -8.22
N ALA A 277 17.36 20.36 -8.54
CA ALA A 277 17.94 21.50 -9.24
C ALA A 277 19.10 22.14 -8.45
N ARG A 278 19.00 22.26 -7.12
CA ARG A 278 20.10 22.74 -6.26
C ARG A 278 21.28 21.77 -6.26
N LEU A 279 21.03 20.47 -6.33
CA LEU A 279 22.09 19.46 -6.41
C LEU A 279 22.79 19.50 -7.77
N GLN A 280 22.05 19.58 -8.87
CA GLN A 280 22.61 19.80 -10.22
C GLN A 280 23.42 21.10 -10.31
N ALA A 281 22.88 22.21 -9.79
CA ALA A 281 23.58 23.49 -9.75
C ALA A 281 24.85 23.41 -8.87
N ARG A 282 24.83 22.69 -7.75
CA ARG A 282 26.04 22.47 -6.92
C ARG A 282 27.06 21.55 -7.57
N ALA A 283 26.64 20.62 -8.43
CA ALA A 283 27.50 19.68 -9.13
C ALA A 283 28.29 20.32 -10.30
N GLY A 284 27.83 21.45 -10.87
CA GLY A 284 28.53 22.09 -12.00
C GLY A 284 28.47 23.62 -12.12
N LEU A 285 27.63 24.33 -11.35
CA LEU A 285 27.28 25.74 -11.60
C LEU A 285 27.20 26.58 -10.31
N ARG A 286 28.37 27.01 -9.80
CA ARG A 286 28.42 27.98 -8.69
C ARG A 286 27.84 29.33 -9.12
N GLY A 287 26.75 29.75 -8.49
CA GLY A 287 26.27 31.15 -8.55
C GLY A 287 25.24 31.46 -9.63
N LEU A 288 24.38 30.51 -10.02
CA LEU A 288 23.26 30.79 -10.92
C LEU A 288 22.38 31.94 -10.41
N PRO A 289 22.09 32.97 -11.23
CA PRO A 289 21.05 33.95 -10.95
C PRO A 289 19.69 33.28 -10.76
N SER A 290 18.78 33.90 -10.00
CA SER A 290 17.44 33.35 -9.70
C SER A 290 16.68 32.85 -10.95
N ALA A 291 16.73 33.59 -12.06
CA ALA A 291 16.12 33.20 -13.33
C ALA A 291 16.78 32.00 -14.04
N ALA A 292 18.05 31.69 -13.76
CA ALA A 292 18.70 30.46 -14.22
C ALA A 292 18.37 29.28 -13.30
N PHE A 293 18.22 29.53 -11.98
CA PHE A 293 17.76 28.51 -11.05
C PHE A 293 16.33 28.04 -11.36
N LYS A 294 15.36 28.96 -11.55
CA LYS A 294 13.97 28.60 -11.94
C LYS A 294 13.92 27.76 -13.23
N ARG A 295 14.77 28.08 -14.22
CA ARG A 295 14.89 27.28 -15.46
C ARG A 295 15.44 25.87 -15.21
N SER A 296 16.38 25.70 -14.28
CA SER A 296 16.86 24.37 -13.86
C SER A 296 15.78 23.56 -13.16
N VAL A 297 14.97 24.17 -12.27
CA VAL A 297 13.82 23.48 -11.62
C VAL A 297 12.79 23.01 -12.66
N ALA A 298 12.46 23.85 -13.65
CA ALA A 298 11.57 23.46 -14.74
C ALA A 298 12.16 22.34 -15.63
N GLY A 299 13.47 22.37 -15.89
CA GLY A 299 14.17 21.30 -16.62
C GLY A 299 14.17 19.96 -15.88
N VAL A 300 14.38 19.98 -14.56
CA VAL A 300 14.23 18.78 -13.71
C VAL A 300 12.80 18.26 -13.75
N ALA A 301 11.80 19.12 -13.59
CA ALA A 301 10.40 18.72 -13.65
C ALA A 301 10.05 18.07 -14.99
N HIS A 302 10.46 18.67 -16.12
CA HIS A 302 10.29 18.10 -17.45
C HIS A 302 10.93 16.71 -17.58
N ALA A 303 12.20 16.55 -17.19
CA ALA A 303 12.90 15.26 -17.27
C ALA A 303 12.25 14.17 -16.41
N VAL A 304 11.85 14.49 -15.17
CA VAL A 304 11.20 13.54 -14.25
C VAL A 304 9.83 13.10 -14.78
N LEU A 305 9.04 14.04 -15.31
CA LEU A 305 7.66 13.80 -15.73
C LEU A 305 7.56 13.20 -17.15
N GLY A 306 8.52 13.51 -18.02
CA GLY A 306 8.58 13.05 -19.42
C GLY A 306 9.24 11.69 -19.61
N ASP A 307 10.44 11.47 -19.04
CA ASP A 307 11.27 10.27 -19.28
C ASP A 307 11.00 9.12 -18.27
N GLN A 308 10.03 9.28 -17.35
CA GLN A 308 9.64 8.29 -16.33
C GLN A 308 10.81 7.71 -15.49
N SER A 309 11.47 8.58 -14.72
CA SER A 309 12.44 8.26 -13.65
C SER A 309 13.19 6.91 -13.80
N PRO A 310 14.01 6.73 -14.85
CA PRO A 310 14.67 5.46 -15.11
C PRO A 310 15.67 5.08 -14.01
N THR A 311 15.67 3.80 -13.64
CA THR A 311 16.64 3.06 -12.78
C THR A 311 16.52 3.11 -11.25
N ALA A 312 15.80 4.05 -10.64
CA ALA A 312 15.85 4.26 -9.18
C ALA A 312 14.82 3.48 -8.31
N GLY A 313 13.79 2.88 -8.92
CA GLY A 313 12.62 2.36 -8.19
C GLY A 313 11.58 3.45 -7.86
N PRO A 314 10.50 3.12 -7.13
CA PRO A 314 9.38 4.04 -6.90
C PRO A 314 9.77 5.23 -6.03
N MET A 315 9.37 6.43 -6.47
CA MET A 315 9.76 7.73 -5.91
C MET A 315 8.53 8.62 -5.65
N VAL A 316 8.56 9.40 -4.58
CA VAL A 316 7.64 10.52 -4.36
C VAL A 316 8.36 11.83 -4.68
N TRP A 317 7.91 12.52 -5.72
CA TRP A 317 8.37 13.86 -6.07
C TRP A 317 7.45 14.91 -5.48
N ALA A 318 8.00 16.06 -5.09
CA ALA A 318 7.19 17.17 -4.63
C ALA A 318 7.65 18.55 -5.08
N THR A 319 6.67 19.48 -5.11
CA THR A 319 6.92 20.92 -5.20
C THR A 319 5.78 21.71 -4.57
N ASP A 320 6.13 22.69 -3.75
CA ASP A 320 5.28 23.77 -3.22
C ASP A 320 5.37 25.06 -4.04
N ASP A 321 6.32 25.14 -4.98
CA ASP A 321 6.29 26.09 -6.09
C ASP A 321 5.64 25.43 -7.32
N PRO A 322 4.46 25.86 -7.76
CA PRO A 322 3.81 25.32 -8.95
C PRO A 322 4.31 25.94 -10.27
N GLU A 323 5.03 27.07 -10.27
CA GLU A 323 5.50 27.71 -11.51
C GLU A 323 6.25 26.74 -12.46
N PRO A 324 7.15 25.84 -12.00
CA PRO A 324 7.83 24.87 -12.87
C PRO A 324 6.86 23.95 -13.62
N LEU A 325 5.75 23.56 -12.97
CA LEU A 325 4.70 22.70 -13.53
C LEU A 325 3.74 23.44 -14.47
N LEU A 326 3.65 24.77 -14.31
CA LEU A 326 2.78 25.63 -15.11
C LEU A 326 3.44 26.14 -16.40
N THR A 327 4.68 25.71 -16.72
CA THR A 327 5.28 25.97 -18.04
C THR A 327 4.57 25.16 -19.15
N PRO A 328 4.49 25.64 -20.41
CA PRO A 328 3.74 24.94 -21.47
C PRO A 328 4.20 23.49 -21.72
N VAL A 329 5.50 23.21 -21.55
CA VAL A 329 6.08 21.86 -21.68
C VAL A 329 5.69 21.01 -20.48
N ALA A 330 5.98 21.46 -19.25
CA ALA A 330 5.64 20.70 -18.04
C ALA A 330 4.13 20.49 -17.86
N ARG A 331 3.28 21.41 -18.36
CA ARG A 331 1.82 21.19 -18.42
C ARG A 331 1.47 19.95 -19.25
N ALA A 332 2.13 19.74 -20.39
CA ALA A 332 1.94 18.56 -21.21
C ALA A 332 2.44 17.29 -20.51
N ASP A 333 3.55 17.38 -19.79
CA ASP A 333 4.11 16.25 -19.04
C ASP A 333 3.25 15.89 -17.82
N VAL A 334 2.82 16.84 -16.99
CA VAL A 334 1.86 16.62 -15.89
C VAL A 334 0.53 16.06 -16.43
N ALA A 335 0.05 16.58 -17.56
CA ALA A 335 -1.15 16.06 -18.20
C ALA A 335 -0.97 14.58 -18.60
N ASN A 336 0.21 14.21 -19.11
CA ASN A 336 0.54 12.88 -19.60
C ASN A 336 1.13 11.90 -18.58
N PHE A 337 1.55 12.40 -17.42
CA PHE A 337 2.12 11.62 -16.33
C PHE A 337 1.22 10.41 -16.04
N PRO A 338 1.73 9.17 -16.13
CA PRO A 338 0.90 7.96 -16.02
C PRO A 338 0.39 7.77 -14.59
N ASP A 339 1.18 8.24 -13.63
CA ASP A 339 1.11 7.93 -12.23
C ASP A 339 0.15 8.84 -11.43
N PRO A 340 -0.14 8.49 -10.16
CA PRO A 340 -1.00 9.32 -9.31
C PRO A 340 -0.39 10.70 -9.07
N VAL A 341 -1.24 11.74 -9.13
CA VAL A 341 -0.90 13.09 -8.71
C VAL A 341 -1.75 13.46 -7.50
N VAL A 342 -1.09 13.86 -6.42
CA VAL A 342 -1.69 14.44 -5.24
C VAL A 342 -1.61 15.96 -5.36
N MET A 343 -2.75 16.62 -5.34
CA MET A 343 -2.83 18.08 -5.25
C MET A 343 -3.31 18.49 -3.85
N LEU A 344 -2.51 19.30 -3.18
CA LEU A 344 -2.85 19.95 -1.93
C LEU A 344 -3.38 21.36 -2.23
N THR A 345 -4.66 21.57 -1.92
CA THR A 345 -5.32 22.87 -1.98
C THR A 345 -5.38 23.49 -0.59
N LEU A 346 -5.29 24.81 -0.51
CA LEU A 346 -5.54 25.58 0.70
C LEU A 346 -6.99 26.08 0.72
N THR A 347 -7.65 26.06 1.88
CA THR A 347 -8.94 26.75 2.07
C THR A 347 -8.74 28.24 2.33
N ASP A 348 -9.80 29.05 2.21
CA ASP A 348 -9.72 30.52 2.29
C ASP A 348 -9.00 31.02 3.55
N GLU A 349 -9.30 30.45 4.73
CA GLU A 349 -8.62 30.82 5.98
C GLU A 349 -7.10 30.54 5.92
N VAL A 350 -6.67 29.49 5.20
CA VAL A 350 -5.25 29.11 5.04
C VAL A 350 -4.57 29.92 3.95
N LEU A 351 -5.27 30.30 2.88
CA LEU A 351 -4.74 31.19 1.83
C LEU A 351 -4.42 32.57 2.41
N ASP A 352 -5.30 33.12 3.25
CA ASP A 352 -5.01 34.38 3.97
C ASP A 352 -3.83 34.24 4.93
N TYR A 353 -3.72 33.10 5.63
CA TYR A 353 -2.58 32.81 6.51
C TYR A 353 -1.28 32.67 5.73
N ALA A 354 -1.28 31.93 4.62
CA ALA A 354 -0.13 31.75 3.75
C ALA A 354 0.33 33.09 3.15
N ALA A 355 -0.60 33.92 2.66
CA ALA A 355 -0.31 35.27 2.20
C ALA A 355 0.32 36.15 3.29
N TYR A 356 -0.22 36.10 4.52
CA TYR A 356 0.39 36.76 5.68
C TYR A 356 1.80 36.23 5.96
N ARG A 357 2.02 34.92 5.90
CA ARG A 357 3.33 34.29 6.14
C ARG A 357 4.37 34.61 5.07
N ILE A 358 3.97 34.76 3.80
CA ILE A 358 4.84 35.25 2.73
C ILE A 358 5.27 36.68 3.04
N GLY A 359 4.32 37.58 3.29
CA GLY A 359 4.62 38.96 3.67
C GLY A 359 5.50 39.08 4.92
N CYS A 360 5.37 38.15 5.88
CA CYS A 360 6.24 38.04 7.06
C CYS A 360 7.70 37.69 6.77
N VAL A 361 8.05 37.20 5.57
CA VAL A 361 9.45 36.97 5.16
C VAL A 361 10.15 38.30 4.83
N GLU A 362 9.41 39.25 4.28
CA GLU A 362 9.94 40.54 3.81
C GLU A 362 9.78 41.66 4.85
N SER A 363 8.68 41.65 5.61
CA SER A 363 8.38 42.61 6.68
C SER A 363 7.83 41.89 7.92
N SER A 364 8.32 42.22 9.12
CA SER A 364 7.78 41.70 10.38
C SER A 364 6.27 41.91 10.56
N HIS A 365 5.72 42.93 9.89
CA HIS A 365 4.30 43.23 9.80
C HIS A 365 3.98 43.61 8.34
N PRO A 366 3.53 42.67 7.48
CA PRO A 366 3.13 42.99 6.12
C PRO A 366 1.93 43.92 6.12
N SER A 367 1.84 44.82 5.14
CA SER A 367 0.67 45.68 5.01
C SER A 367 -0.54 44.88 4.53
N PRO A 368 -1.77 45.39 4.73
CA PRO A 368 -2.97 44.77 4.17
C PRO A 368 -2.95 44.69 2.63
N GLU A 369 -2.21 45.59 1.96
CA GLU A 369 -2.07 45.60 0.51
C GLU A 369 -1.12 44.49 0.04
N ASP A 370 0.05 44.34 0.68
CA ASP A 370 0.99 43.23 0.42
C ASP A 370 0.31 41.87 0.68
N GLN A 371 -0.48 41.76 1.75
CA GLN A 371 -1.23 40.52 2.03
C GLN A 371 -2.28 40.25 0.95
N ALA A 372 -2.99 41.27 0.46
CA ALA A 372 -3.99 41.12 -0.60
C ALA A 372 -3.37 40.83 -1.98
N GLU A 373 -2.16 41.29 -2.26
CA GLU A 373 -1.40 40.89 -3.46
C GLU A 373 -0.92 39.44 -3.36
N ASN A 374 -0.26 39.06 -2.27
CA ASN A 374 0.16 37.68 -2.02
C ASN A 374 -1.00 36.68 -2.05
N ARG A 375 -2.18 37.07 -1.52
CA ARG A 375 -3.41 36.27 -1.57
C ARG A 375 -3.87 36.04 -3.01
N ARG A 376 -3.99 37.09 -3.82
CA ARG A 376 -4.39 36.99 -5.24
C ARG A 376 -3.41 36.15 -6.06
N TRP A 377 -2.11 36.24 -5.78
CA TRP A 377 -1.10 35.40 -6.41
C TRP A 377 -1.29 33.92 -6.05
N LEU A 378 -1.46 33.59 -4.76
CA LEU A 378 -1.74 32.23 -4.31
C LEU A 378 -3.03 31.65 -4.91
N ASP A 379 -4.12 32.43 -4.93
CA ASP A 379 -5.39 32.03 -5.54
C ASP A 379 -5.20 31.68 -7.03
N SER A 380 -4.55 32.57 -7.80
CA SER A 380 -4.27 32.34 -9.23
C SER A 380 -3.44 31.08 -9.47
N GLN A 381 -2.37 30.87 -8.68
CA GLN A 381 -1.54 29.67 -8.79
C GLN A 381 -2.33 28.40 -8.43
N GLN A 382 -3.22 28.46 -7.43
CA GLN A 382 -4.07 27.34 -7.04
C GLN A 382 -5.10 27.02 -8.13
N GLU A 383 -5.75 28.02 -8.71
CA GLU A 383 -6.72 27.82 -9.79
C GLU A 383 -6.08 27.23 -11.04
N GLU A 384 -4.91 27.72 -11.45
CA GLU A 384 -4.17 27.18 -12.60
C GLU A 384 -3.72 25.73 -12.39
N LEU A 385 -3.18 25.42 -11.20
CA LEU A 385 -2.79 24.06 -10.84
C LEU A 385 -4.00 23.12 -10.75
N LEU A 386 -5.14 23.61 -10.22
CA LEU A 386 -6.39 22.87 -10.15
C LEU A 386 -6.94 22.56 -11.55
N ALA A 387 -6.87 23.52 -12.47
CA ALA A 387 -7.28 23.35 -13.86
C ALA A 387 -6.38 22.33 -14.58
N LEU A 388 -5.05 22.42 -14.40
CA LEU A 388 -4.08 21.46 -14.95
C LEU A 388 -4.37 20.02 -14.45
N VAL A 389 -4.51 19.85 -13.14
CA VAL A 389 -4.67 18.54 -12.51
C VAL A 389 -6.06 17.93 -12.75
N LYS A 390 -7.12 18.75 -12.88
CA LYS A 390 -8.46 18.30 -13.34
C LYS A 390 -8.53 18.04 -14.84
N GLY A 391 -7.68 18.68 -15.65
CA GLY A 391 -7.56 18.44 -17.09
C GLY A 391 -6.97 17.07 -17.44
N ARG A 392 -6.37 16.37 -16.48
CA ARG A 392 -6.00 14.96 -16.59
C ARG A 392 -7.27 14.12 -16.68
N GLY A 393 -7.57 13.63 -17.89
CA GLY A 393 -8.81 12.89 -18.16
C GLY A 393 -9.02 11.70 -17.21
N HIS A 394 -10.28 11.35 -16.94
CA HIS A 394 -10.74 10.50 -15.82
C HIS A 394 -10.05 9.14 -15.62
N ALA A 395 -9.28 8.63 -16.59
CA ALA A 395 -8.47 7.42 -16.45
C ALA A 395 -7.17 7.62 -15.64
N ARG A 396 -6.66 8.86 -15.53
CA ARG A 396 -5.42 9.18 -14.81
C ARG A 396 -5.73 9.55 -13.36
N ARG A 397 -5.06 8.93 -12.39
CA ARG A 397 -5.40 9.10 -10.96
C ARG A 397 -4.97 10.47 -10.44
N THR A 398 -5.94 11.20 -9.89
CA THR A 398 -5.76 12.52 -9.27
C THR A 398 -6.40 12.47 -7.88
N ILE A 399 -5.63 12.81 -6.84
CA ILE A 399 -6.09 12.88 -5.44
C ILE A 399 -6.02 14.35 -5.02
N ILE A 400 -7.16 15.00 -4.81
CA ILE A 400 -7.21 16.37 -4.29
C ILE A 400 -7.48 16.32 -2.78
N ARG A 401 -6.75 17.10 -2.00
CA ARG A 401 -6.96 17.26 -0.55
C ARG A 401 -6.87 18.74 -0.16
N SER A 402 -7.83 19.20 0.63
CA SER A 402 -7.79 20.53 1.23
C SER A 402 -7.04 20.51 2.56
N ILE A 403 -6.17 21.50 2.75
CA ILE A 403 -5.52 21.84 4.01
C ILE A 403 -6.38 22.91 4.69
N ASP A 404 -6.81 22.62 5.92
CA ASP A 404 -7.61 23.52 6.75
C ASP A 404 -6.81 24.15 7.88
N LEU A 405 -7.16 25.40 8.21
CA LEU A 405 -6.49 26.16 9.25
C LEU A 405 -6.76 25.49 10.61
N PRO A 406 -5.73 25.09 11.38
CA PRO A 406 -5.93 24.58 12.72
C PRO A 406 -6.47 25.71 13.62
N PRO A 407 -7.35 25.44 14.60
CA PRO A 407 -7.98 26.48 15.43
C PRO A 407 -7.00 27.46 16.09
N GLN A 408 -5.77 27.00 16.39
CA GLN A 408 -4.68 27.76 16.98
C GLN A 408 -4.05 28.78 16.02
N ALA A 409 -4.20 28.60 14.71
CA ALA A 409 -3.67 29.50 13.68
C ALA A 409 -4.67 30.59 13.25
N ARG A 410 -5.91 30.57 13.78
CA ARG A 410 -6.95 31.53 13.37
C ARG A 410 -6.56 32.97 13.64
N ARG A 411 -6.93 33.84 12.71
CA ARG A 411 -6.70 35.29 12.76
C ARG A 411 -7.27 35.88 14.05
N ARG A 412 -6.46 36.68 14.76
CA ARG A 412 -6.90 37.42 15.94
C ARG A 412 -7.64 38.70 15.56
N ALA A 413 -8.35 39.29 16.53
CA ALA A 413 -9.10 40.53 16.35
C ALA A 413 -8.22 41.76 16.03
N ASP A 414 -6.92 41.69 16.34
CA ASP A 414 -5.88 42.67 15.94
C ASP A 414 -5.44 42.51 14.47
N GLY A 415 -6.01 41.55 13.74
CA GLY A 415 -5.68 41.23 12.36
C GLY A 415 -4.48 40.28 12.19
N VAL A 416 -3.77 39.94 13.27
CA VAL A 416 -2.52 39.16 13.25
C VAL A 416 -2.80 37.65 13.35
N TYR A 417 -2.08 36.85 12.58
CA TYR A 417 -2.12 35.39 12.70
C TYR A 417 -1.10 34.91 13.76
N PRO A 418 -1.47 34.01 14.68
CA PRO A 418 -0.51 33.31 15.55
C PRO A 418 0.54 32.53 14.76
N ASP A 419 1.73 32.34 15.33
CA ASP A 419 2.66 31.35 14.82
C ASP A 419 2.17 29.95 15.18
N ALA A 420 1.87 29.16 14.15
CA ALA A 420 1.18 27.87 14.28
C ALA A 420 1.76 26.82 13.32
N VAL A 421 3.04 26.94 12.97
CA VAL A 421 3.75 26.01 12.07
C VAL A 421 3.64 24.56 12.55
N ASP A 422 3.81 24.29 13.85
CA ASP A 422 3.69 22.95 14.42
C ASP A 422 2.26 22.38 14.23
N ALA A 423 1.22 23.20 14.48
CA ALA A 423 -0.17 22.79 14.30
C ALA A 423 -0.57 22.62 12.81
N MET A 424 0.10 23.30 11.89
CA MET A 424 -0.01 23.04 10.44
C MET A 424 0.65 21.72 10.07
N PHE A 425 1.80 21.38 10.68
CA PHE A 425 2.46 20.10 10.44
C PHE A 425 1.59 18.91 10.90
N ASP A 426 0.88 19.02 12.02
CA ASP A 426 -0.11 18.02 12.44
C ASP A 426 -1.22 17.80 11.39
N ARG A 427 -1.62 18.86 10.66
CA ARG A 427 -2.54 18.73 9.51
C ARG A 427 -1.88 17.96 8.36
N TYR A 428 -0.62 18.25 8.03
CA TYR A 428 0.13 17.53 6.99
C TYR A 428 0.28 16.04 7.31
N VAL A 429 0.51 15.68 8.59
CA VAL A 429 0.53 14.28 9.04
C VAL A 429 -0.82 13.61 8.78
N GLY A 430 -1.93 14.20 9.23
CA GLY A 430 -3.27 13.65 8.99
C GLY A 430 -3.61 13.49 7.49
N VAL A 431 -3.23 14.47 6.67
CA VAL A 431 -3.42 14.46 5.22
C VAL A 431 -2.56 13.38 4.55
N ALA A 432 -1.27 13.27 4.90
CA ALA A 432 -0.39 12.23 4.39
C ALA A 432 -0.89 10.82 4.75
N SER A 433 -1.31 10.59 5.99
CA SER A 433 -1.90 9.31 6.39
C SER A 433 -3.17 8.98 5.61
N SER A 434 -4.07 9.96 5.40
CA SER A 434 -5.28 9.79 4.59
C SER A 434 -4.98 9.45 3.12
N ILE A 435 -3.95 10.05 2.53
CA ILE A 435 -3.55 9.80 1.15
C ILE A 435 -2.86 8.43 1.02
N ALA A 436 -1.92 8.07 1.90
CA ALA A 436 -1.27 6.75 1.90
C ALA A 436 -2.31 5.63 2.03
N GLU A 437 -3.32 5.85 2.86
CA GLU A 437 -4.41 4.91 3.07
C GLU A 437 -5.30 4.74 1.83
N GLU A 438 -5.65 5.83 1.13
CA GLU A 438 -6.38 5.77 -0.15
C GLU A 438 -5.54 5.12 -1.26
N LEU A 439 -4.22 5.35 -1.29
CA LEU A 439 -3.29 4.71 -2.21
C LEU A 439 -3.24 3.19 -1.96
N ARG A 440 -3.11 2.76 -0.69
CA ARG A 440 -3.13 1.34 -0.28
C ARG A 440 -4.45 0.65 -0.63
N LEU A 441 -5.60 1.28 -0.36
CA LEU A 441 -6.92 0.71 -0.67
C LEU A 441 -7.08 0.45 -2.17
N GLU A 442 -6.77 1.43 -3.01
CA GLU A 442 -6.86 1.28 -4.46
C GLU A 442 -5.82 0.31 -5.04
N SER A 443 -4.62 0.21 -4.45
CA SER A 443 -3.62 -0.81 -4.82
C SER A 443 -4.15 -2.23 -4.55
N VAL A 444 -4.76 -2.47 -3.38
CA VAL A 444 -5.42 -3.74 -3.04
C VAL A 444 -6.55 -4.05 -4.01
N ILE A 445 -7.35 -3.04 -4.38
CA ILE A 445 -8.44 -3.18 -5.36
C ILE A 445 -7.92 -3.53 -6.75
N ALA A 446 -6.90 -2.83 -7.23
CA ALA A 446 -6.27 -3.07 -8.53
C ALA A 446 -5.67 -4.48 -8.60
N ALA A 447 -4.82 -4.85 -7.64
CA ALA A 447 -4.19 -6.17 -7.58
C ALA A 447 -5.20 -7.33 -7.54
N GLN A 448 -6.39 -7.11 -6.96
CA GLN A 448 -7.50 -8.06 -6.98
C GLN A 448 -8.18 -8.14 -8.36
N ILE A 449 -8.41 -7.00 -9.02
CA ILE A 449 -8.94 -6.95 -10.40
C ILE A 449 -7.98 -7.65 -11.36
N ASP A 450 -6.68 -7.37 -11.29
CA ASP A 450 -5.67 -7.98 -12.19
C ASP A 450 -5.55 -9.50 -11.96
N ARG A 451 -5.73 -9.97 -10.73
CA ARG A 451 -5.81 -11.41 -10.42
C ARG A 451 -7.05 -12.04 -11.04
N LEU A 452 -8.20 -11.35 -11.01
CA LEU A 452 -9.43 -11.85 -11.63
C LEU A 452 -9.36 -11.82 -13.15
N ASP A 453 -8.88 -10.73 -13.75
CA ASP A 453 -8.73 -10.59 -15.21
C ASP A 453 -7.76 -11.65 -15.76
N ARG A 454 -6.64 -11.93 -15.07
CA ARG A 454 -5.75 -13.05 -15.43
C ARG A 454 -6.45 -14.41 -15.36
N ARG A 455 -7.30 -14.66 -14.36
CA ARG A 455 -8.09 -15.90 -14.25
C ARG A 455 -9.09 -16.03 -15.40
N VAL A 456 -9.86 -14.97 -15.68
CA VAL A 456 -10.88 -14.97 -16.75
C VAL A 456 -10.24 -15.15 -18.14
N ALA A 457 -9.09 -14.52 -18.38
CA ALA A 457 -8.30 -14.69 -19.60
C ALA A 457 -7.69 -16.10 -19.75
N GLY A 458 -7.51 -16.83 -18.65
CA GLY A 458 -7.20 -18.27 -18.67
C GLY A 458 -8.41 -19.11 -19.03
N GLY A 459 -9.54 -18.91 -18.33
CA GLY A 459 -10.74 -19.76 -18.40
C GLY A 459 -11.60 -19.61 -19.66
N LYS A 460 -11.02 -19.31 -20.82
CA LYS A 460 -11.65 -19.23 -22.16
C LYS A 460 -13.01 -18.49 -22.21
N GLY A 461 -13.21 -17.49 -21.35
CA GLY A 461 -14.45 -16.71 -21.28
C GLY A 461 -15.60 -17.33 -20.47
N VAL A 462 -15.44 -18.51 -19.84
CA VAL A 462 -16.47 -19.15 -18.97
C VAL A 462 -16.95 -18.20 -17.87
N TYR A 463 -16.09 -17.29 -17.42
CA TYR A 463 -16.35 -16.28 -16.40
C TYR A 463 -16.22 -14.83 -16.88
N ALA A 464 -16.39 -14.56 -18.18
CA ALA A 464 -16.27 -13.21 -18.75
C ALA A 464 -17.06 -12.12 -17.99
N ALA A 465 -18.28 -12.43 -17.54
CA ALA A 465 -19.12 -11.51 -16.77
C ALA A 465 -18.49 -11.06 -15.44
N GLU A 466 -17.62 -11.86 -14.82
CA GLU A 466 -17.00 -11.52 -13.53
C GLU A 466 -16.05 -10.32 -13.62
N GLN A 467 -15.52 -10.02 -14.81
CA GLN A 467 -14.70 -8.83 -15.05
C GLN A 467 -15.50 -7.55 -14.86
N GLU A 468 -16.78 -7.54 -15.27
CA GLU A 468 -17.67 -6.40 -15.06
C GLU A 468 -18.17 -6.38 -13.62
N GLU A 469 -18.48 -7.55 -13.02
CA GLU A 469 -18.83 -7.65 -11.60
C GLU A 469 -17.76 -6.98 -10.71
N ILE A 470 -16.46 -7.34 -10.82
CA ILE A 470 -15.44 -6.72 -9.95
C ILE A 470 -15.27 -5.21 -10.19
N ARG A 471 -15.53 -4.73 -11.42
CA ARG A 471 -15.46 -3.31 -11.78
C ARG A 471 -16.63 -2.52 -11.18
N GLU A 472 -17.83 -3.07 -11.18
CA GLU A 472 -18.97 -2.50 -10.46
C GLU A 472 -18.74 -2.52 -8.94
N ALA A 473 -18.23 -3.63 -8.39
CA ALA A 473 -17.89 -3.72 -6.96
C ALA A 473 -16.92 -2.60 -6.52
N ARG A 474 -15.92 -2.26 -7.37
CA ARG A 474 -14.97 -1.16 -7.11
C ARG A 474 -15.68 0.18 -7.00
N GLN A 475 -16.62 0.47 -7.90
CA GLN A 475 -17.40 1.72 -7.85
C GLN A 475 -18.20 1.84 -6.55
N GLN A 476 -18.68 0.73 -6.01
CA GLN A 476 -19.45 0.71 -4.77
C GLN A 476 -18.59 0.86 -3.52
N VAL A 477 -17.34 0.36 -3.48
CA VAL A 477 -16.46 0.48 -2.28
C VAL A 477 -16.34 1.93 -1.80
N ALA A 478 -16.03 2.88 -2.69
CA ALA A 478 -15.87 4.29 -2.31
C ALA A 478 -17.19 4.92 -1.81
N ARG A 479 -18.32 4.61 -2.48
CA ARG A 479 -19.67 5.08 -2.08
C ARG A 479 -20.07 4.53 -0.71
N LEU A 480 -19.87 3.23 -0.50
CA LEU A 480 -20.21 2.52 0.72
C LEU A 480 -19.35 3.00 1.90
N ARG A 481 -18.03 3.20 1.68
CA ARG A 481 -17.14 3.76 2.70
C ARG A 481 -17.67 5.09 3.25
N ALA A 482 -18.09 6.00 2.36
CA ALA A 482 -18.64 7.29 2.75
C ALA A 482 -20.02 7.16 3.42
N ALA A 483 -20.95 6.42 2.82
CA ALA A 483 -22.32 6.26 3.31
C ALA A 483 -22.39 5.57 4.69
N LEU A 484 -21.53 4.59 4.93
CA LEU A 484 -21.43 3.81 6.17
C LEU A 484 -20.48 4.43 7.20
N GLN A 485 -19.90 5.60 6.89
CA GLN A 485 -18.94 6.33 7.74
C GLN A 485 -17.76 5.45 8.19
N LEU A 486 -17.26 4.61 7.30
CA LEU A 486 -16.10 3.77 7.57
C LEU A 486 -14.84 4.64 7.60
N GLY A 487 -14.07 4.49 8.68
CA GLY A 487 -12.85 5.23 8.95
C GLY A 487 -11.69 4.77 8.09
N ARG A 488 -10.52 4.58 8.71
CA ARG A 488 -9.28 4.21 8.02
C ARG A 488 -9.31 2.77 7.53
N PHE A 489 -8.93 2.52 6.29
CA PHE A 489 -8.64 1.18 5.77
C PHE A 489 -7.45 0.54 6.49
N LEU A 490 -7.66 -0.65 7.02
CA LEU A 490 -6.68 -1.42 7.79
C LEU A 490 -5.99 -2.52 6.97
N GLY A 491 -6.62 -2.98 5.88
CA GLY A 491 -6.07 -4.00 4.99
C GLY A 491 -7.14 -4.91 4.36
N PRO A 492 -6.78 -5.76 3.38
CA PRO A 492 -7.67 -6.81 2.89
C PRO A 492 -7.86 -7.91 3.94
N VAL A 493 -9.01 -8.60 3.91
CA VAL A 493 -9.25 -9.76 4.76
C VAL A 493 -8.93 -11.05 4.01
N GLY A 494 -7.91 -11.76 4.50
CA GLY A 494 -7.37 -12.95 3.86
C GLY A 494 -6.51 -12.65 2.63
N TYR A 495 -5.99 -13.70 2.00
CA TYR A 495 -5.26 -13.56 0.73
C TYR A 495 -6.20 -13.08 -0.39
N LEU A 496 -5.67 -12.29 -1.32
CA LEU A 496 -6.34 -11.88 -2.57
C LEU A 496 -6.64 -13.11 -3.46
N LYS A 497 -7.72 -13.83 -3.13
CA LYS A 497 -8.32 -14.92 -3.91
C LYS A 497 -9.01 -14.29 -5.12
N ALA A 498 -8.73 -14.75 -6.34
CA ALA A 498 -9.35 -14.23 -7.57
C ALA A 498 -10.87 -14.53 -7.63
N LYS A 499 -11.68 -13.78 -6.88
CA LYS A 499 -13.14 -13.82 -6.81
C LYS A 499 -13.72 -12.46 -7.22
N PRO A 500 -14.93 -12.38 -7.79
CA PRO A 500 -15.63 -11.13 -8.13
C PRO A 500 -16.24 -10.41 -6.90
N GLN A 501 -15.46 -10.28 -5.83
CA GLN A 501 -15.86 -9.63 -4.57
C GLN A 501 -14.63 -9.03 -3.87
N PHE A 502 -14.86 -7.98 -3.07
CA PHE A 502 -13.87 -7.44 -2.13
C PHE A 502 -14.21 -7.84 -0.69
N LEU A 503 -13.19 -8.08 0.14
CA LEU A 503 -13.30 -8.08 1.60
C LEU A 503 -12.23 -7.14 2.17
N LEU A 504 -12.67 -6.07 2.82
CA LEU A 504 -11.84 -4.93 3.20
C LEU A 504 -12.08 -4.60 4.67
N LEU A 505 -11.02 -4.55 5.48
CA LEU A 505 -11.08 -4.20 6.90
C LEU A 505 -10.95 -2.68 7.06
N PHE A 506 -11.84 -2.06 7.84
CA PHE A 506 -11.84 -0.64 8.15
C PHE A 506 -11.99 -0.39 9.65
N ASP A 507 -11.40 0.69 10.16
CA ASP A 507 -11.78 1.30 11.44
C ASP A 507 -13.25 1.81 11.38
N SER A 508 -13.97 1.77 12.50
CA SER A 508 -15.33 2.32 12.64
C SER A 508 -15.55 2.78 14.09
N PRO A 509 -16.49 3.71 14.37
CA PRO A 509 -16.79 4.16 15.74
C PRO A 509 -17.17 3.05 16.73
N ARG A 510 -17.47 1.84 16.25
CA ARG A 510 -17.79 0.65 17.08
C ARG A 510 -16.64 -0.37 17.16
N GLY A 511 -15.43 0.02 16.76
CA GLY A 511 -14.29 -0.86 16.55
C GLY A 511 -14.14 -1.27 15.08
N PRO A 512 -13.12 -2.06 14.71
CA PRO A 512 -12.90 -2.47 13.33
C PRO A 512 -14.08 -3.27 12.75
N VAL A 513 -14.29 -3.19 11.44
CA VAL A 513 -15.36 -3.89 10.70
C VAL A 513 -14.88 -4.36 9.33
N VAL A 514 -15.43 -5.47 8.84
CA VAL A 514 -15.17 -5.99 7.49
C VAL A 514 -16.29 -5.56 6.56
N LEU A 515 -15.96 -4.75 5.55
CA LEU A 515 -16.83 -4.47 4.41
C LEU A 515 -16.60 -5.54 3.34
N LYS A 516 -17.65 -6.29 2.99
CA LYS A 516 -17.67 -7.25 1.89
C LYS A 516 -18.58 -6.73 0.79
N VAL A 517 -18.07 -6.60 -0.44
CA VAL A 517 -18.79 -5.98 -1.57
C VAL A 517 -18.82 -6.92 -2.75
N TYR A 518 -20.01 -7.14 -3.32
CA TYR A 518 -20.22 -7.89 -4.55
C TYR A 518 -20.39 -6.98 -5.75
N GLY A 519 -20.02 -7.50 -6.91
CA GLY A 519 -20.26 -6.89 -8.22
C GLY A 519 -21.66 -7.10 -8.80
N ARG A 520 -22.53 -7.76 -8.04
CA ARG A 520 -23.85 -8.19 -8.49
C ARG A 520 -24.84 -8.26 -7.33
N LEU A 521 -26.10 -8.47 -7.66
CA LEU A 521 -27.12 -8.89 -6.71
C LEU A 521 -26.81 -10.31 -6.21
N ARG A 522 -26.68 -10.46 -4.90
CA ARG A 522 -26.61 -11.73 -4.16
C ARG A 522 -27.50 -11.63 -2.91
N PRO A 523 -28.82 -11.39 -3.09
CA PRO A 523 -29.70 -11.07 -1.99
C PRO A 523 -29.81 -12.23 -1.00
N GLY A 524 -29.99 -11.90 0.27
CA GLY A 524 -30.33 -12.88 1.30
C GLY A 524 -29.19 -13.40 2.18
N GLU A 525 -27.92 -13.24 1.81
CA GLU A 525 -26.79 -13.66 2.65
C GLU A 525 -26.88 -13.03 4.06
N ALA A 526 -27.16 -11.72 4.11
CA ALA A 526 -27.38 -10.99 5.37
C ALA A 526 -28.57 -11.51 6.18
N LEU A 527 -29.66 -11.88 5.48
CA LEU A 527 -30.90 -12.33 6.11
C LEU A 527 -30.71 -13.70 6.74
N VAL A 528 -30.17 -14.66 5.98
CA VAL A 528 -29.91 -16.03 6.43
C VAL A 528 -28.95 -16.02 7.63
N GLN A 529 -27.81 -15.32 7.54
CA GLN A 529 -26.87 -15.25 8.67
C GLN A 529 -27.50 -14.60 9.93
N ARG A 530 -28.32 -13.55 9.80
CA ARG A 530 -29.01 -12.96 10.95
C ARG A 530 -30.05 -13.89 11.58
N LEU A 531 -30.81 -14.63 10.78
CA LEU A 531 -31.79 -15.61 11.28
C LEU A 531 -31.10 -16.75 12.02
N TRP A 532 -30.07 -17.35 11.42
CA TRP A 532 -29.25 -18.39 12.02
C TRP A 532 -28.58 -17.94 13.32
N ARG A 533 -27.99 -16.73 13.34
CA ARG A 533 -27.37 -16.16 14.54
C ARG A 533 -28.36 -15.95 15.69
N ARG A 534 -29.59 -15.48 15.40
CA ARG A 534 -30.66 -15.35 16.41
C ARG A 534 -31.04 -16.70 17.02
N ALA A 535 -30.96 -17.76 16.23
CA ALA A 535 -31.24 -19.12 16.67
C ALA A 535 -30.06 -19.78 17.42
N GLY A 536 -28.90 -19.12 17.53
CA GLY A 536 -27.71 -19.65 18.22
C GLY A 536 -26.73 -20.41 17.32
N VAL A 537 -26.91 -20.42 16.00
CA VAL A 537 -25.95 -21.00 15.05
C VAL A 537 -24.72 -20.09 14.93
N CYS A 538 -23.54 -20.70 14.86
CA CYS A 538 -22.26 -20.00 14.90
C CYS A 538 -21.88 -19.46 13.51
N VAL A 539 -22.41 -18.27 13.20
CA VAL A 539 -22.19 -17.57 11.92
C VAL A 539 -21.70 -16.15 12.16
N VAL A 540 -21.04 -15.58 11.15
CA VAL A 540 -20.47 -14.22 11.21
C VAL A 540 -21.53 -13.19 11.61
N ASN A 541 -21.14 -12.22 12.44
CA ASN A 541 -22.04 -11.17 12.89
C ASN A 541 -22.23 -10.10 11.81
N VAL A 542 -23.31 -10.21 11.02
CA VAL A 542 -23.67 -9.20 10.01
C VAL A 542 -24.31 -7.97 10.67
N LEU A 543 -23.50 -6.94 10.84
CA LEU A 543 -23.84 -5.66 11.48
C LEU A 543 -24.76 -4.82 10.59
N ASP A 544 -24.46 -4.74 9.30
CA ASP A 544 -25.25 -3.98 8.31
C ASP A 544 -25.17 -4.65 6.93
N SER A 545 -26.08 -4.30 6.02
CA SER A 545 -26.21 -4.93 4.69
C SER A 545 -27.09 -4.13 3.75
N GLY A 546 -26.81 -4.19 2.45
CA GLY A 546 -27.72 -3.74 1.40
C GLY A 546 -27.61 -4.61 0.16
N ASP A 547 -28.67 -4.61 -0.64
CA ASP A 547 -28.78 -5.44 -1.86
C ASP A 547 -28.95 -4.60 -3.14
N MET A 548 -28.86 -3.27 -3.07
CA MET A 548 -29.03 -2.38 -4.24
C MET A 548 -27.97 -1.26 -4.24
N PRO A 549 -27.39 -0.92 -5.41
CA PRO A 549 -27.55 -1.57 -6.71
C PRO A 549 -26.80 -2.93 -6.82
N THR A 550 -25.90 -3.22 -5.89
CA THR A 550 -25.28 -4.54 -5.69
C THR A 550 -25.36 -4.96 -4.22
N SER A 551 -25.09 -6.23 -3.94
CA SER A 551 -25.07 -6.73 -2.56
C SER A 551 -23.77 -6.38 -1.83
N TRP A 552 -23.90 -6.00 -0.56
CA TRP A 552 -22.79 -5.72 0.34
C TRP A 552 -23.15 -6.01 1.80
N LEU A 553 -22.12 -6.24 2.62
CA LEU A 553 -22.24 -6.59 4.03
C LEU A 553 -21.20 -5.84 4.85
N VAL A 554 -21.59 -5.35 6.02
CA VAL A 554 -20.68 -4.96 7.09
C VAL A 554 -20.74 -6.02 8.16
N MET A 555 -19.59 -6.59 8.50
CA MET A 555 -19.46 -7.70 9.44
C MET A 555 -18.51 -7.35 10.57
N ALA A 556 -18.75 -7.90 11.76
CA ALA A 556 -17.75 -7.83 12.81
C ALA A 556 -16.50 -8.65 12.41
N PRO A 557 -15.28 -8.18 12.72
CA PRO A 557 -14.08 -9.00 12.60
C PRO A 557 -14.16 -10.11 13.65
N PHE A 558 -13.54 -11.24 13.34
CA PHE A 558 -13.40 -12.37 14.23
C PHE A 558 -11.96 -12.90 14.08
N ALA A 559 -11.35 -13.31 15.18
CA ALA A 559 -9.96 -13.72 15.22
C ALA A 559 -9.85 -15.17 14.73
N ILE A 560 -9.32 -15.35 13.52
CA ILE A 560 -9.17 -16.68 12.91
C ILE A 560 -7.69 -16.94 12.65
N GLU A 561 -7.16 -18.03 13.19
CA GLU A 561 -6.16 -18.76 12.42
C GLU A 561 -6.87 -19.36 11.20
N HIS A 562 -6.83 -18.66 10.05
CA HIS A 562 -7.19 -19.29 8.78
C HIS A 562 -6.06 -20.26 8.39
N ARG A 563 -5.93 -21.36 9.14
CA ARG A 563 -5.37 -22.60 8.63
C ARG A 563 -6.39 -23.08 7.60
N PRO A 564 -6.15 -22.96 6.27
CA PRO A 564 -6.87 -23.84 5.36
C PRO A 564 -6.59 -25.26 5.87
N PRO A 565 -7.62 -26.06 6.21
CA PRO A 565 -7.44 -27.25 7.04
C PRO A 565 -6.28 -28.10 6.50
N PRO A 566 -5.12 -28.16 7.20
CA PRO A 566 -4.01 -28.98 6.75
C PRO A 566 -4.49 -30.42 6.87
N GLU A 567 -4.71 -31.05 5.72
CA GLU A 567 -5.23 -32.42 5.53
C GLU A 567 -5.82 -33.02 6.81
N LEU A 568 -7.04 -32.58 7.18
CA LEU A 568 -7.70 -33.12 8.38
C LEU A 568 -7.66 -34.64 8.28
N SER A 569 -7.12 -35.29 9.30
CA SER A 569 -7.14 -36.75 9.35
C SER A 569 -8.59 -37.24 9.22
N ALA A 570 -8.80 -38.42 8.65
CA ALA A 570 -10.14 -38.92 8.37
C ALA A 570 -11.07 -38.89 9.60
N GLY A 571 -10.52 -39.12 10.81
CA GLY A 571 -11.23 -38.93 12.08
C GLY A 571 -11.64 -37.47 12.34
N GLN A 572 -10.70 -36.52 12.28
CA GLN A 572 -11.01 -35.10 12.49
C GLN A 572 -12.01 -34.54 11.47
N LEU A 573 -12.01 -35.05 10.23
CA LEU A 573 -12.98 -34.67 9.22
C LEU A 573 -14.37 -35.24 9.52
N LEU A 574 -14.46 -36.48 10.03
CA LEU A 574 -15.72 -37.07 10.52
C LEU A 574 -16.25 -36.30 11.75
N ASP A 575 -15.40 -36.00 12.73
CA ASP A 575 -15.77 -35.22 13.93
C ASP A 575 -16.31 -33.83 13.54
N THR A 576 -15.62 -33.16 12.61
CA THR A 576 -16.05 -31.86 12.06
C THR A 576 -17.36 -31.99 11.28
N THR A 577 -17.58 -33.10 10.57
CA THR A 577 -18.83 -33.38 9.84
C THR A 577 -20.00 -33.54 10.80
N ASN A 578 -19.82 -34.28 11.89
CA ASN A 578 -20.84 -34.49 12.92
C ASN A 578 -21.21 -33.18 13.64
N GLU A 579 -20.21 -32.39 14.06
CA GLU A 579 -20.44 -31.09 14.70
C GLU A 579 -21.17 -30.11 13.77
N LEU A 580 -20.77 -30.07 12.49
CA LEU A 580 -21.38 -29.22 11.48
C LEU A 580 -22.81 -29.65 11.12
N ALA A 581 -23.07 -30.96 11.04
CA ALA A 581 -24.40 -31.51 10.78
C ALA A 581 -25.40 -31.09 11.87
N VAL A 582 -25.02 -31.15 13.14
CA VAL A 582 -25.86 -30.69 14.27
C VAL A 582 -26.15 -29.19 14.18
N GLN A 583 -25.14 -28.35 13.89
CA GLN A 583 -25.36 -26.91 13.70
C GLN A 583 -26.27 -26.61 12.50
N MET A 584 -26.09 -27.34 11.39
CA MET A 584 -26.89 -27.14 10.18
C MET A 584 -28.33 -27.64 10.32
N ALA A 585 -28.59 -28.74 11.04
CA ALA A 585 -29.94 -29.20 11.36
C ALA A 585 -30.75 -28.10 12.08
N GLN A 586 -30.13 -27.41 13.05
CA GLN A 586 -30.70 -26.24 13.73
C GLN A 586 -30.92 -25.07 12.77
N ALA A 587 -29.94 -24.76 11.92
CA ALA A 587 -30.01 -23.71 10.90
C ALA A 587 -31.14 -23.94 9.88
N HIS A 588 -31.31 -25.20 9.45
CA HIS A 588 -32.34 -25.66 8.53
C HIS A 588 -33.73 -25.70 9.18
N GLN A 589 -33.86 -26.08 10.46
CA GLN A 589 -35.15 -26.05 11.14
C GLN A 589 -35.68 -24.61 11.31
N VAL A 590 -34.79 -23.66 11.61
CA VAL A 590 -35.11 -22.23 11.63
C VAL A 590 -35.56 -21.77 10.25
N GLY A 591 -34.84 -22.17 9.19
CA GLY A 591 -35.18 -21.83 7.81
C GLY A 591 -36.56 -22.33 7.37
N ARG A 592 -36.93 -23.57 7.71
CA ARG A 592 -38.28 -24.11 7.44
C ARG A 592 -39.35 -23.29 8.15
N THR A 593 -39.10 -22.91 9.40
CA THR A 593 -40.04 -22.14 10.23
C THR A 593 -40.24 -20.72 9.68
N GLU A 594 -39.16 -20.01 9.36
CA GLU A 594 -39.20 -18.64 8.84
C GLU A 594 -39.86 -18.56 7.44
N LEU A 595 -39.59 -19.54 6.56
CA LEU A 595 -40.23 -19.62 5.25
C LEU A 595 -41.74 -19.92 5.33
N ALA A 596 -42.19 -20.68 6.34
CA ALA A 596 -43.60 -20.94 6.57
C ALA A 596 -44.34 -19.72 7.14
N LEU A 597 -43.65 -18.89 7.94
CA LEU A 597 -44.25 -17.72 8.61
C LEU A 597 -44.20 -16.43 7.77
N THR A 598 -43.19 -16.27 6.90
CA THR A 598 -42.95 -14.99 6.21
C THR A 598 -42.81 -15.17 4.69
N PRO A 599 -43.92 -15.11 3.92
CA PRO A 599 -43.90 -15.23 2.46
C PRO A 599 -42.96 -14.26 1.74
N ASP A 600 -42.76 -13.05 2.30
CA ASP A 600 -41.83 -12.04 1.77
C ASP A 600 -40.36 -12.48 1.78
N ILE A 601 -39.97 -13.45 2.62
CA ILE A 601 -38.63 -14.05 2.58
C ILE A 601 -38.49 -14.87 1.29
N HIS A 602 -39.52 -15.63 0.92
CA HIS A 602 -39.52 -16.46 -0.29
C HIS A 602 -39.42 -15.64 -1.59
N ALA A 603 -39.87 -14.38 -1.57
CA ALA A 603 -39.72 -13.44 -2.70
C ALA A 603 -38.32 -12.80 -2.80
N LYS A 604 -37.54 -12.77 -1.70
CA LYS A 604 -36.22 -12.11 -1.62
C LYS A 604 -35.04 -13.04 -1.87
N LEU A 605 -35.24 -14.35 -1.76
CA LEU A 605 -34.19 -15.36 -1.84
C LEU A 605 -34.22 -16.12 -3.17
N GLN A 606 -33.06 -16.62 -3.60
CA GLN A 606 -32.97 -17.36 -4.86
C GLN A 606 -33.24 -18.85 -4.62
N ARG A 607 -34.08 -19.47 -5.45
CA ARG A 607 -34.28 -20.93 -5.42
C ARG A 607 -33.03 -21.66 -5.92
N LEU A 608 -32.72 -22.79 -5.29
CA LEU A 608 -31.55 -23.61 -5.59
C LEU A 608 -31.51 -24.10 -7.04
N ASP A 609 -32.63 -24.59 -7.57
CA ASP A 609 -32.75 -25.08 -8.95
C ASP A 609 -32.37 -24.04 -10.00
N LEU A 610 -32.80 -22.78 -9.80
CA LEU A 610 -32.46 -21.65 -10.65
C LEU A 610 -31.01 -21.19 -10.49
N ALA A 611 -30.44 -21.32 -9.29
CA ALA A 611 -29.03 -20.97 -9.01
C ALA A 611 -28.07 -21.99 -9.60
N ILE A 612 -28.27 -23.27 -9.29
CA ILE A 612 -27.41 -24.38 -9.73
C ILE A 612 -27.57 -24.64 -11.23
N GLY A 613 -28.78 -24.54 -11.79
CA GLY A 613 -29.02 -24.77 -13.23
C GLY A 613 -28.12 -23.92 -14.16
N LYS A 614 -27.85 -22.66 -13.78
CA LYS A 614 -26.92 -21.79 -14.53
C LYS A 614 -25.46 -22.25 -14.45
N HIS A 615 -25.02 -22.73 -13.29
CA HIS A 615 -23.63 -23.19 -13.11
C HIS A 615 -23.41 -24.58 -13.70
N LEU A 616 -24.38 -25.48 -13.54
CA LEU A 616 -24.43 -26.80 -14.16
C LEU A 616 -24.27 -26.70 -15.68
N GLY A 617 -24.99 -25.78 -16.34
CA GLY A 617 -24.83 -25.56 -17.79
C GLY A 617 -23.37 -25.30 -18.22
N LYS A 618 -22.60 -24.53 -17.42
CA LYS A 618 -21.17 -24.29 -17.67
C LYS A 618 -20.33 -25.56 -17.45
N VAL A 619 -20.62 -26.30 -16.38
CA VAL A 619 -19.97 -27.59 -16.04
C VAL A 619 -20.17 -28.62 -17.16
N LEU A 620 -21.40 -28.81 -17.62
CA LEU A 620 -21.74 -29.76 -18.69
C LEU A 620 -21.06 -29.39 -20.02
N VAL A 621 -21.03 -28.10 -20.38
CA VAL A 621 -20.30 -27.61 -21.56
C VAL A 621 -18.80 -27.86 -21.46
N SER A 622 -18.17 -27.56 -20.31
CA SER A 622 -16.72 -27.80 -20.13
C SER A 622 -16.37 -29.29 -20.21
N LEU A 623 -17.15 -30.16 -19.56
CA LEU A 623 -16.98 -31.62 -19.64
C LEU A 623 -17.10 -32.12 -21.09
N SER A 624 -18.11 -31.66 -21.83
CA SER A 624 -18.32 -32.03 -23.23
C SER A 624 -17.18 -31.54 -24.13
N LEU A 625 -16.70 -30.29 -23.96
CA LEU A 625 -15.54 -29.75 -24.68
C LEU A 625 -14.25 -30.53 -24.41
N HIS A 626 -14.12 -31.13 -23.22
CA HIS A 626 -12.97 -31.96 -22.85
C HIS A 626 -13.16 -33.44 -23.23
N GLY A 627 -14.24 -33.80 -23.95
CA GLY A 627 -14.46 -35.15 -24.48
C GLY A 627 -15.14 -36.13 -23.52
N TYR A 628 -15.58 -35.67 -22.34
CA TYR A 628 -16.32 -36.53 -21.40
C TYR A 628 -17.76 -36.77 -21.87
N PRO A 629 -18.31 -37.99 -21.66
CA PRO A 629 -19.69 -38.29 -22.01
C PRO A 629 -20.65 -37.56 -21.07
N VAL A 630 -21.51 -36.71 -21.63
CA VAL A 630 -22.53 -35.95 -20.90
C VAL A 630 -23.93 -36.37 -21.40
N PRO A 631 -24.68 -37.15 -20.62
CA PRO A 631 -26.07 -37.51 -20.94
C PRO A 631 -27.00 -36.29 -21.06
N GLU A 632 -27.86 -36.31 -22.06
CA GLU A 632 -28.80 -35.22 -22.38
C GLU A 632 -29.83 -34.96 -21.25
N ASP A 633 -30.17 -35.99 -20.47
CA ASP A 633 -31.15 -35.93 -19.38
C ASP A 633 -30.60 -35.30 -18.10
N TRP A 634 -29.27 -35.24 -17.92
CA TRP A 634 -28.64 -34.77 -16.68
C TRP A 634 -29.11 -33.38 -16.26
N GLN A 635 -29.24 -32.43 -17.19
CA GLN A 635 -29.69 -31.07 -16.84
C GLN A 635 -31.10 -31.06 -16.23
N LYS A 636 -32.01 -31.87 -16.78
CA LYS A 636 -33.39 -31.98 -16.27
C LYS A 636 -33.42 -32.72 -14.94
N THR A 637 -32.83 -33.92 -14.90
CA THR A 637 -32.77 -34.77 -13.69
C THR A 637 -32.17 -34.03 -12.50
N VAL A 638 -31.09 -33.26 -12.72
CA VAL A 638 -30.47 -32.45 -11.67
C VAL A 638 -31.37 -31.31 -11.20
N GLN A 639 -32.09 -30.63 -12.10
CA GLN A 639 -33.02 -29.57 -11.69
C GLN A 639 -34.15 -30.13 -10.81
N GLU A 640 -34.66 -31.33 -11.13
CA GLU A 640 -35.67 -32.02 -10.34
C GLU A 640 -35.14 -32.39 -8.93
N LEU A 641 -33.87 -32.79 -8.79
CA LEU A 641 -33.23 -33.02 -7.48
C LEU A 641 -33.14 -31.76 -6.60
N CYS A 642 -33.06 -30.57 -7.20
CA CYS A 642 -33.00 -29.31 -6.45
C CYS A 642 -34.36 -28.79 -5.96
N VAL A 643 -35.47 -29.45 -6.32
CA VAL A 643 -36.82 -29.12 -5.84
C VAL A 643 -37.12 -29.88 -4.53
N SER A 644 -37.72 -29.21 -3.56
CA SER A 644 -38.14 -29.82 -2.29
C SER A 644 -39.59 -29.47 -1.95
N THR A 645 -40.32 -30.43 -1.38
CA THR A 645 -41.64 -30.22 -0.76
C THR A 645 -41.55 -29.54 0.61
N HIS A 646 -40.38 -29.58 1.25
CA HIS A 646 -40.09 -29.01 2.56
C HIS A 646 -38.83 -28.13 2.48
N PRO A 647 -38.85 -27.06 1.69
CA PRO A 647 -37.69 -26.23 1.44
C PRO A 647 -37.22 -25.52 2.72
N THR A 648 -35.92 -25.27 2.80
CA THR A 648 -35.29 -24.48 3.88
C THR A 648 -34.29 -23.46 3.33
N LEU A 649 -33.81 -22.59 4.21
CA LEU A 649 -32.68 -21.69 3.98
C LEU A 649 -31.38 -22.50 3.97
N LEU A 650 -30.65 -22.46 2.86
CA LEU A 650 -29.42 -23.22 2.66
C LEU A 650 -28.17 -22.36 2.82
N HIS A 651 -27.08 -23.00 3.25
CA HIS A 651 -25.76 -22.43 3.14
C HIS A 651 -25.36 -22.28 1.67
N GLY A 652 -25.65 -23.27 0.84
CA GLY A 652 -25.57 -23.18 -0.62
C GLY A 652 -24.16 -23.11 -1.20
N ASP A 653 -23.10 -23.05 -0.39
CA ASP A 653 -21.69 -23.18 -0.83
C ASP A 653 -20.83 -23.90 0.24
N LEU A 654 -21.39 -24.90 0.93
CA LEU A 654 -20.76 -25.46 2.13
C LEU A 654 -19.54 -26.34 1.84
N GLY A 655 -18.38 -26.01 2.40
CA GLY A 655 -17.14 -26.75 2.22
C GLY A 655 -16.03 -26.21 3.12
N GLY A 656 -14.90 -26.90 3.23
CA GLY A 656 -13.83 -26.54 4.17
C GLY A 656 -13.22 -25.14 4.02
N GLY A 657 -13.47 -24.44 2.91
CA GLY A 657 -13.09 -23.03 2.73
C GLY A 657 -14.03 -22.01 3.37
N ASN A 658 -15.24 -22.44 3.76
CA ASN A 658 -16.33 -21.64 4.33
C ASN A 658 -16.71 -22.10 5.76
N VAL A 659 -15.90 -22.98 6.36
CA VAL A 659 -16.01 -23.44 7.75
C VAL A 659 -14.66 -23.22 8.41
N VAL A 660 -14.62 -22.52 9.54
CA VAL A 660 -13.39 -22.27 10.31
C VAL A 660 -13.61 -22.64 11.77
N ARG A 661 -12.54 -22.97 12.50
CA ARG A 661 -12.59 -23.16 13.94
C ARG A 661 -11.98 -21.93 14.62
N ASP A 662 -12.73 -21.34 15.54
CA ASP A 662 -12.26 -20.22 16.36
C ASP A 662 -11.14 -20.68 17.30
N VAL A 663 -10.11 -19.85 17.46
CA VAL A 663 -8.86 -20.25 18.13
C VAL A 663 -9.03 -20.33 19.65
N ASP A 664 -9.81 -19.42 20.22
CA ASP A 664 -9.94 -19.25 21.67
C ASP A 664 -11.04 -20.15 22.24
N SER A 665 -12.17 -20.26 21.55
CA SER A 665 -13.33 -21.09 21.96
C SER A 665 -13.30 -22.51 21.40
N GLY A 666 -12.51 -22.77 20.35
CA GLY A 666 -12.52 -24.04 19.64
C GLY A 666 -13.81 -24.33 18.86
N GLN A 667 -14.74 -23.38 18.75
CA GLN A 667 -16.05 -23.58 18.13
C GLN A 667 -15.99 -23.53 16.59
N LEU A 668 -16.77 -24.35 15.87
CA LEU A 668 -16.94 -24.20 14.42
C LEU A 668 -17.82 -22.99 14.07
N TRP A 669 -17.37 -22.19 13.10
CA TRP A 669 -18.05 -21.05 12.52
C TRP A 669 -18.29 -21.23 11.02
N ILE A 670 -19.46 -20.80 10.56
CA ILE A 670 -19.94 -20.93 9.17
C ILE A 670 -19.92 -19.55 8.48
N LEU A 671 -19.34 -19.48 7.28
CA LEU A 671 -19.01 -18.27 6.54
C LEU A 671 -19.62 -18.26 5.12
N ASP A 672 -19.93 -17.08 4.56
CA ASP A 672 -20.29 -16.93 3.13
C ASP A 672 -21.58 -17.65 2.65
N ALA A 673 -22.60 -17.76 3.52
CA ALA A 673 -23.91 -18.35 3.20
C ALA A 673 -24.59 -17.68 1.98
N CYS A 674 -25.08 -18.47 1.03
CA CYS A 674 -25.51 -17.99 -0.28
C CYS A 674 -26.90 -17.34 -0.36
N GLY A 675 -27.75 -17.50 0.66
CA GLY A 675 -29.13 -17.01 0.59
C GLY A 675 -30.05 -17.85 -0.29
N TYR A 676 -29.82 -19.16 -0.41
CA TYR A 676 -30.64 -20.04 -1.26
C TYR A 676 -31.80 -20.69 -0.50
N ILE A 677 -32.87 -21.02 -1.24
CA ILE A 677 -33.97 -21.87 -0.77
C ILE A 677 -33.92 -23.22 -1.50
N GLY A 678 -33.98 -24.34 -0.77
CA GLY A 678 -33.98 -25.69 -1.36
C GLY A 678 -34.01 -26.84 -0.33
N PRO A 679 -33.76 -28.09 -0.76
CA PRO A 679 -33.63 -29.26 0.13
C PRO A 679 -32.43 -29.13 1.08
N ALA A 680 -32.65 -29.40 2.37
CA ALA A 680 -31.63 -29.38 3.43
C ALA A 680 -30.45 -30.33 3.12
N GLU A 681 -30.80 -31.46 2.51
CA GLU A 681 -29.92 -32.50 1.98
C GLU A 681 -28.81 -31.97 1.05
N PHE A 682 -29.01 -30.80 0.45
CA PHE A 682 -28.03 -30.18 -0.44
C PHE A 682 -26.76 -29.75 0.28
N ASP A 683 -26.85 -29.16 1.48
CA ASP A 683 -25.68 -28.71 2.21
C ASP A 683 -24.84 -29.90 2.71
N ALA A 684 -25.51 -30.99 3.12
CA ALA A 684 -24.87 -32.26 3.47
C ALA A 684 -24.13 -32.88 2.27
N ALA A 685 -24.81 -32.98 1.12
CA ALA A 685 -24.24 -33.48 -0.12
C ALA A 685 -23.03 -32.66 -0.60
N ARG A 686 -23.14 -31.32 -0.56
CA ARG A 686 -22.09 -30.39 -0.98
C ARG A 686 -20.87 -30.44 -0.06
N TRP A 687 -21.06 -30.51 1.26
CA TRP A 687 -19.99 -30.74 2.22
C TRP A 687 -19.26 -32.07 1.97
N ALA A 688 -20.04 -33.15 1.80
CA ALA A 688 -19.52 -34.50 1.56
C ALA A 688 -18.72 -34.60 0.25
N ALA A 689 -19.22 -34.05 -0.85
CA ALA A 689 -18.54 -34.03 -2.14
C ALA A 689 -17.21 -33.28 -2.08
N ARG A 690 -17.20 -32.07 -1.49
CA ARG A 690 -16.03 -31.18 -1.51
C ARG A 690 -14.89 -31.59 -0.59
N ASN A 691 -15.20 -32.19 0.55
CA ASN A 691 -14.18 -32.60 1.52
C ASN A 691 -13.83 -34.09 1.43
N GLY A 692 -14.76 -34.94 0.96
CA GLY A 692 -14.54 -36.39 0.84
C GLY A 692 -14.29 -36.90 -0.58
N GLY A 693 -14.73 -36.17 -1.61
CA GLY A 693 -14.64 -36.58 -3.02
C GLY A 693 -15.18 -37.99 -3.27
N THR A 694 -14.56 -38.69 -4.23
CA THR A 694 -14.87 -40.09 -4.56
C THR A 694 -14.42 -41.12 -3.51
N ARG A 695 -13.54 -40.73 -2.58
CA ARG A 695 -12.93 -41.66 -1.61
C ARG A 695 -13.71 -41.77 -0.32
N SER A 696 -14.29 -40.66 0.13
CA SER A 696 -14.94 -40.56 1.44
C SER A 696 -16.28 -39.82 1.40
N GLY A 697 -16.73 -39.30 0.26
CA GLY A 697 -17.99 -38.56 0.16
C GLY A 697 -19.19 -39.33 0.70
N GLU A 698 -19.38 -40.59 0.33
CA GLU A 698 -20.49 -41.40 0.88
C GLU A 698 -20.35 -41.68 2.39
N ALA A 699 -19.12 -41.77 2.92
CA ALA A 699 -18.89 -41.95 4.36
C ALA A 699 -19.14 -40.68 5.18
N LEU A 700 -18.76 -39.51 4.65
CA LEU A 700 -19.09 -38.21 5.26
C LEU A 700 -20.60 -37.94 5.18
N LEU A 701 -21.26 -38.32 4.08
CA LEU A 701 -22.70 -38.20 3.95
C LEU A 701 -23.43 -39.11 4.95
N ALA A 702 -22.97 -40.35 5.13
CA ALA A 702 -23.52 -41.25 6.14
C ALA A 702 -23.40 -40.66 7.56
N ALA A 703 -22.21 -40.17 7.93
CA ALA A 703 -21.99 -39.51 9.22
C ALA A 703 -22.91 -38.29 9.44
N TRP A 704 -23.13 -37.48 8.38
CA TRP A 704 -24.09 -36.38 8.43
C TRP A 704 -25.53 -36.87 8.66
N LEU A 705 -25.97 -37.89 7.91
CA LEU A 705 -27.33 -38.44 8.02
C LEU A 705 -27.60 -39.14 9.36
N ASP A 706 -26.56 -39.71 9.99
CA ASP A 706 -26.63 -40.26 11.34
C ASP A 706 -26.82 -39.14 12.39
N ALA A 707 -26.21 -37.96 12.17
CA ALA A 707 -26.32 -36.78 13.04
C ALA A 707 -27.62 -35.97 12.79
N ASP A 708 -28.11 -35.91 11.55
CA ASP A 708 -29.38 -35.29 11.15
C ASP A 708 -30.29 -36.32 10.45
N SER A 709 -30.95 -37.14 11.27
CA SER A 709 -31.89 -38.18 10.83
C SER A 709 -33.21 -37.63 10.26
N GLY A 710 -33.38 -36.30 10.18
CA GLY A 710 -34.55 -35.63 9.59
C GLY A 710 -34.49 -35.44 8.07
N LEU A 711 -33.48 -36.01 7.41
CA LEU A 711 -33.17 -35.83 5.98
C LEU A 711 -33.57 -37.04 5.12
N ASP A 712 -34.02 -36.81 3.88
CA ASP A 712 -34.27 -37.88 2.91
C ASP A 712 -32.94 -38.46 2.39
N VAL A 713 -32.58 -39.65 2.87
CA VAL A 713 -31.37 -40.40 2.47
C VAL A 713 -31.26 -40.58 0.95
N SER A 714 -32.38 -40.83 0.26
CA SER A 714 -32.41 -41.03 -1.19
C SER A 714 -32.18 -39.69 -1.91
N GLN A 715 -32.81 -38.60 -1.45
CA GLN A 715 -32.57 -37.25 -1.98
C GLN A 715 -31.11 -36.82 -1.76
N ALA A 716 -30.57 -37.03 -0.56
CA ALA A 716 -29.20 -36.68 -0.19
C ALA A 716 -28.15 -37.42 -1.03
N ARG A 717 -28.37 -38.71 -1.32
CA ARG A 717 -27.49 -39.47 -2.23
C ARG A 717 -27.59 -38.99 -3.68
N GLY A 718 -28.79 -38.67 -4.17
CA GLY A 718 -28.96 -38.05 -5.48
C GLY A 718 -28.22 -36.70 -5.60
N LEU A 719 -28.32 -35.86 -4.57
CA LEU A 719 -27.63 -34.57 -4.50
C LEU A 719 -26.11 -34.71 -4.32
N LEU A 720 -25.62 -35.75 -3.66
CA LEU A 720 -24.18 -36.06 -3.66
C LEU A 720 -23.70 -36.42 -5.07
N GLY A 721 -24.50 -37.17 -5.83
CA GLY A 721 -24.22 -37.45 -7.24
C GLY A 721 -24.13 -36.17 -8.10
N LEU A 722 -25.05 -35.23 -7.90
CA LEU A 722 -24.99 -33.89 -8.49
C LEU A 722 -23.68 -33.17 -8.12
N GLU A 723 -23.34 -33.11 -6.84
CA GLU A 723 -22.19 -32.33 -6.40
C GLU A 723 -20.85 -32.94 -6.86
N LEU A 724 -20.74 -34.27 -6.95
CA LEU A 724 -19.58 -34.92 -7.58
C LEU A 724 -19.47 -34.59 -9.09
N LEU A 725 -20.59 -34.44 -9.80
CA LEU A 725 -20.64 -33.94 -11.18
C LEU A 725 -20.20 -32.47 -11.28
N MET A 726 -20.65 -31.62 -10.34
CA MET A 726 -20.22 -30.21 -10.27
C MET A 726 -18.71 -30.10 -10.04
N GLU A 727 -18.16 -30.85 -9.08
CA GLU A 727 -16.71 -30.87 -8.81
C GLU A 727 -15.91 -31.42 -10.00
N ALA A 728 -16.44 -32.41 -10.74
CA ALA A 728 -15.81 -32.90 -11.98
C ALA A 728 -15.68 -31.80 -13.04
N GLY A 729 -16.75 -31.04 -13.31
CA GLY A 729 -16.70 -29.94 -14.28
C GLY A 729 -15.91 -28.73 -13.79
N VAL A 730 -16.01 -28.37 -12.52
CA VAL A 730 -15.21 -27.28 -11.93
C VAL A 730 -13.72 -27.60 -12.04
N ARG A 731 -13.32 -28.86 -11.84
CA ARG A 731 -11.95 -29.33 -12.05
C ARG A 731 -11.47 -29.14 -13.50
N GLU A 732 -12.30 -29.46 -14.49
CA GLU A 732 -11.99 -29.20 -15.91
C GLU A 732 -11.89 -27.70 -16.22
N ILE A 733 -12.80 -26.88 -15.69
CA ILE A 733 -12.76 -25.41 -15.86
C ILE A 733 -11.47 -24.83 -15.24
N VAL A 734 -11.04 -25.32 -14.07
CA VAL A 734 -9.81 -24.86 -13.40
C VAL A 734 -8.55 -25.26 -14.17
N LYS A 735 -8.53 -26.40 -14.87
CA LYS A 735 -7.42 -26.74 -15.79
C LYS A 735 -7.30 -25.72 -16.91
N ASP A 736 -8.43 -25.33 -17.50
CA ASP A 736 -8.49 -24.28 -18.52
C ASP A 736 -8.00 -22.93 -17.97
N GLU A 737 -8.50 -22.49 -16.81
CA GLU A 737 -8.03 -21.28 -16.12
C GLU A 737 -6.52 -21.27 -15.91
N GLN A 738 -5.95 -22.41 -15.53
CA GLN A 738 -4.52 -22.57 -15.25
C GLN A 738 -3.68 -22.95 -16.48
N ARG A 739 -4.29 -23.08 -17.67
CA ARG A 739 -3.66 -23.55 -18.92
C ARG A 739 -2.92 -24.88 -18.75
N GLN A 740 -3.43 -25.76 -17.90
CA GLN A 740 -2.87 -27.11 -17.72
C GLN A 740 -3.05 -27.93 -19.01
N PRO A 741 -2.10 -28.82 -19.35
CA PRO A 741 -2.28 -29.72 -20.48
C PRO A 741 -3.51 -30.61 -20.27
N LEU A 742 -4.33 -30.72 -21.31
CA LEU A 742 -5.49 -31.62 -21.34
C LEU A 742 -5.02 -33.07 -21.49
N ASN A 743 -4.50 -33.63 -20.39
CA ASN A 743 -4.21 -35.05 -20.25
C ASN A 743 -5.54 -35.81 -20.17
N PHE A 744 -6.18 -36.02 -21.32
CA PHE A 744 -7.45 -36.73 -21.42
C PHE A 744 -7.24 -38.24 -21.59
N PRO A 745 -7.97 -39.09 -20.84
CA PRO A 745 -8.85 -38.74 -19.72
C PRO A 745 -8.07 -38.51 -18.41
N ASP A 746 -8.47 -37.50 -17.62
CA ASP A 746 -8.01 -37.38 -16.23
C ASP A 746 -8.73 -38.42 -15.35
N PRO A 747 -8.00 -39.36 -14.72
CA PRO A 747 -8.61 -40.43 -13.92
C PRO A 747 -9.46 -39.94 -12.76
N ILE A 748 -9.18 -38.75 -12.20
CA ILE A 748 -9.96 -38.19 -11.09
C ILE A 748 -11.33 -37.73 -11.58
N THR A 749 -11.38 -37.04 -12.72
CA THR A 749 -12.63 -36.59 -13.35
C THR A 749 -13.48 -37.78 -13.80
N GLU A 750 -12.87 -38.83 -14.39
CA GLU A 750 -13.60 -40.07 -14.69
C GLU A 750 -14.21 -40.74 -13.46
N GLN A 751 -13.45 -40.82 -12.36
CA GLN A 751 -13.95 -41.42 -11.12
C GLN A 751 -15.14 -40.62 -10.55
N LEU A 752 -15.06 -39.28 -10.56
CA LEU A 752 -16.14 -38.39 -10.13
C LEU A 752 -17.41 -38.61 -10.97
N LEU A 753 -17.29 -38.59 -12.30
CA LEU A 753 -18.42 -38.81 -13.23
C LEU A 753 -19.04 -40.20 -13.09
N LYS A 754 -18.23 -41.23 -12.84
CA LYS A 754 -18.72 -42.60 -12.59
C LYS A 754 -19.56 -42.67 -11.31
N SER A 755 -19.06 -42.12 -10.20
CA SER A 755 -19.79 -42.07 -8.93
C SER A 755 -21.07 -41.21 -9.05
N ALA A 756 -20.98 -40.05 -9.70
CA ALA A 756 -22.13 -39.19 -9.99
C ALA A 756 -23.22 -39.94 -10.76
N SER A 757 -22.85 -40.63 -11.84
CA SER A 757 -23.76 -41.44 -12.67
C SER A 757 -24.49 -42.52 -11.88
N GLN A 758 -23.78 -43.20 -10.97
CA GLN A 758 -24.34 -44.26 -10.14
C GLN A 758 -25.36 -43.72 -9.14
N LEU A 759 -25.00 -42.65 -8.42
CA LEU A 759 -25.85 -42.04 -7.39
C LEU A 759 -27.11 -41.39 -7.97
N ILE A 760 -26.99 -40.65 -9.09
CA ILE A 760 -28.12 -40.02 -9.77
C ILE A 760 -29.11 -41.09 -10.28
N ARG A 761 -28.61 -42.16 -10.93
CA ARG A 761 -29.46 -43.25 -11.44
C ARG A 761 -30.15 -44.03 -10.33
N ALA A 762 -29.50 -44.22 -9.19
CA ALA A 762 -30.10 -44.91 -8.04
C ALA A 762 -31.35 -44.18 -7.52
N LYS A 763 -31.33 -42.83 -7.48
CA LYS A 763 -32.51 -42.03 -7.11
C LYS A 763 -33.65 -42.21 -8.12
N ILE A 764 -33.39 -42.12 -9.43
CA ILE A 764 -34.39 -42.32 -10.48
C ILE A 764 -35.06 -43.70 -10.34
N ALA A 765 -34.27 -44.76 -10.16
CA ALA A 765 -34.78 -46.12 -9.99
C ALA A 765 -35.56 -46.35 -8.68
N SER A 766 -35.41 -45.47 -7.68
CA SER A 766 -36.12 -45.55 -6.40
C SER A 766 -37.47 -44.82 -6.38
N VAL A 767 -37.81 -44.06 -7.43
CA VAL A 767 -39.15 -43.47 -7.58
C VAL A 767 -40.11 -44.59 -7.98
N PRO A 768 -41.16 -44.89 -7.19
CA PRO A 768 -42.16 -45.89 -7.57
C PRO A 768 -42.82 -45.50 -8.89
N LEU A 769 -43.02 -46.49 -9.78
CA LEU A 769 -43.81 -46.33 -11.01
C LEU A 769 -45.32 -46.22 -10.70
N GLU A 770 -45.71 -45.20 -9.94
CA GLU A 770 -47.11 -44.88 -9.72
C GLU A 770 -47.68 -44.00 -10.84
N ARG A 771 -48.39 -44.70 -11.74
CA ARG A 771 -49.42 -44.22 -12.68
C ARG A 771 -48.98 -43.51 -13.96
N ASN A 772 -49.10 -44.27 -15.05
CA ASN A 772 -50.07 -43.89 -16.09
C ASN A 772 -51.47 -44.30 -15.61
#